data_AF-A0A0G1KWF3-F1
#
_entry.id   AF-A0A0G1KWF3-F1
#
_cell.length_a   1.000
_cell.length_b   1.000
_cell.length_c   1.000
_cell.angle_alpha   90.00
_cell.angle_beta   90.00
_cell.angle_gamma   90.00
#
_symmetry.space_group_name_H-M   'P 1'
#
loop_
_entity.id
_entity.type
_entity.pdbx_description
1 polymer ?
#
loop_
_entity_poly.entity_id
_entity_poly.type
_entity_poly.pdbx_seq_one_letter_code
_entity_poly.pdbx_strand_id
1 'polypeptide(L)'
;MKKILYGVSGIGNGHANRELPIISELAKDNRIVILCYGDSFTTFQREFGSNTNIKLVQIAIPFVVGSSAGLDFASSAVHPSNQNVDFTKINFLALDKVFRELGKPDLAISDYEPLTAQYAYSYNIPLVTIDQQSKFLHSDLPKEIAGFTYADEVHRLNMFFPKAASRIVCSFFKTQKRIGGEDVTFFPSPLRNSIKSLIRNPSQNNTFLVYISSARDFVQSPDEIVSVLAEERQATFELFISQTDIEKYSNHPDNIHLHPHGSADFLQTLSICDGVISTAGHSLLSECMYLGIPVYAIPVSPYEQHLNAKCINDNGFGISVLKFDSEKVHQFIDKLNDFSNNIKNDRDILLRGDGTEQIVHFLTKSYLSTKKIILFSPPFSGHLNVLKELIKDTKHLFDYHLVITGWKNIPPDLSGLTDIGISFLGKEDLLETDPALWTLHRADLLLEDAIKIVDDFSPDLIIYDFFSIEGYLVGRIKNLPFYCSLPAFIGPFNNQRYLKEKLSAEINTQALSSIKEKYQLDVNEEDFELVSDGLHLPGQINLIWSFKEVTRSDYSLNRSPNPYVFVGNLRGDNYEKTNFKNKKPLIYLSFGTVVMNNLWNRQEETRLQLTSFIGKLANKWKDKDYQVIFVTQGKHLLDQYPQNWWVYDHVDQVEILSRADVFITHGGSNSFHESLLQKVPMVVVPFFGDQLLVAKRVEELGLGINVGGSDSIDTHSTKIFLNEDLVFKIDTAVSEILTSSAYANKFSSISLSALPISSFLCQEIPLEDGDIIVGDNYHIPELSNSLPHTVKSYLDLLSGGQNRFSSQKIDNLLFSLNLLTVGQRNNSEKTATLLEFFSRFYHIHHVGFSRQSEDIISNSQLSLGEDILYYKNEKQRWLPTQGKLKNRNEHVDLSAISKVILTSEKQEKVNAVRETLGDHLTHIEMIASDPHIPANEQLVGMDEIISASLQRLVAIRKGIVEAGTMLISIVSGIVEESGIYHDVAVTFIQTPDGQFHYRKSRRTPLPSEAVKRAGSRGFDVFTVGSILSEDQVSKEIATDPQSYIYLNKITRTQLLSETLKKIFGQA
;
A
#
# COMPACT_ATOMS: atom_id res chain seq x y z
N MET A 1 15.28 -10.01 -2.96
CA MET A 1 15.39 -9.56 -1.55
C MET A 1 14.09 -8.85 -1.20
N LYS A 2 13.29 -9.41 -0.28
CA LYS A 2 12.03 -8.78 0.16
C LYS A 2 12.29 -7.71 1.21
N LYS A 3 11.32 -6.83 1.41
CA LYS A 3 11.33 -5.70 2.35
C LYS A 3 10.40 -5.99 3.52
N ILE A 4 10.94 -6.01 4.74
CA ILE A 4 10.19 -6.34 5.95
C ILE A 4 10.22 -5.15 6.90
N LEU A 5 9.05 -4.73 7.38
CA LEU A 5 8.93 -3.81 8.51
C LEU A 5 8.68 -4.64 9.79
N TYR A 6 9.49 -4.45 10.82
CA TYR A 6 9.43 -5.24 12.05
C TYR A 6 9.28 -4.35 13.28
N GLY A 7 8.18 -4.44 14.01
CA GLY A 7 7.94 -3.73 15.27
C GLY A 7 8.25 -4.61 16.47
N VAL A 8 8.98 -4.09 17.46
CA VAL A 8 9.26 -4.82 18.71
C VAL A 8 9.04 -3.92 19.91
N SER A 9 8.22 -4.38 20.85
CA SER A 9 7.97 -3.71 22.12
C SER A 9 9.26 -3.49 22.91
N GLY A 10 9.38 -2.30 23.50
CA GLY A 10 10.56 -1.87 24.27
C GLY A 10 10.51 -2.16 25.77
N ILE A 11 9.47 -2.86 26.25
CA ILE A 11 9.23 -3.09 27.67
C ILE A 11 9.99 -4.35 28.11
N GLY A 12 11.16 -4.17 28.72
CA GLY A 12 12.02 -5.26 29.18
C GLY A 12 12.73 -6.00 28.04
N ASN A 13 13.78 -6.76 28.39
CA ASN A 13 14.58 -7.51 27.41
C ASN A 13 13.89 -8.79 26.89
N GLY A 14 12.75 -9.18 27.46
CA GLY A 14 12.05 -10.43 27.09
C GLY A 14 11.55 -10.44 25.64
N HIS A 15 11.04 -9.31 25.16
CA HIS A 15 10.61 -9.11 23.77
C HIS A 15 11.81 -9.18 22.81
N ALA A 16 12.83 -8.32 23.04
CA ALA A 16 14.04 -8.31 22.22
C ALA A 16 14.72 -9.68 22.10
N ASN A 17 14.89 -10.40 23.21
CA ASN A 17 15.55 -11.70 23.22
C ASN A 17 14.79 -12.79 22.44
N ARG A 18 13.46 -12.70 22.39
CA ARG A 18 12.61 -13.64 21.64
C ARG A 18 12.59 -13.31 20.15
N GLU A 19 12.55 -12.04 19.79
CA GLU A 19 12.50 -11.63 18.38
C GLU A 19 13.87 -11.71 17.68
N LEU A 20 14.97 -11.61 18.44
CA LEU A 20 16.34 -11.60 17.90
C LEU A 20 16.66 -12.80 16.98
N PRO A 21 16.39 -14.07 17.34
CA PRO A 21 16.65 -15.21 16.45
C PRO A 21 15.87 -15.16 15.14
N ILE A 22 14.59 -14.73 15.17
CA ILE A 22 13.73 -14.62 13.99
C ILE A 22 14.27 -13.55 13.05
N ILE A 23 14.54 -12.35 13.59
CA ILE A 23 15.09 -11.22 12.83
C ILE A 23 16.44 -11.58 12.21
N SER A 24 17.30 -12.27 12.96
CA SER A 24 18.63 -12.69 12.49
C SER A 24 18.55 -13.62 11.28
N GLU A 25 17.60 -14.56 11.28
CA GLU A 25 17.41 -15.48 10.17
C GLU A 25 16.81 -14.78 8.96
N LEU A 26 15.77 -13.97 9.14
CA LEU A 26 15.12 -13.23 8.06
C LEU A 26 16.08 -12.24 7.37
N ALA A 27 16.99 -11.62 8.13
CA ALA A 27 17.93 -10.62 7.61
C ALA A 27 19.01 -11.19 6.68
N LYS A 28 19.14 -12.52 6.57
CA LYS A 28 20.09 -13.15 5.64
C LYS A 28 19.73 -12.85 4.18
N ASP A 29 18.44 -12.93 3.85
CA ASP A 29 17.94 -12.82 2.46
C ASP A 29 17.05 -11.60 2.21
N ASN A 30 16.78 -10.80 3.26
CA ASN A 30 15.81 -9.71 3.23
C ASN A 30 16.36 -8.41 3.83
N ARG A 31 15.77 -7.29 3.40
CA ARG A 31 16.04 -5.96 3.95
C ARG A 31 14.99 -5.66 5.03
N ILE A 32 15.44 -5.34 6.25
CA ILE A 32 14.57 -5.17 7.41
C ILE A 32 14.73 -3.76 8.00
N VAL A 33 13.62 -3.07 8.26
CA VAL A 33 13.59 -1.91 9.14
C VAL A 33 12.92 -2.31 10.45
N ILE A 34 13.61 -2.08 11.58
CA ILE A 34 13.11 -2.41 12.91
C ILE A 34 12.66 -1.13 13.62
N LEU A 35 11.37 -1.08 13.96
CA LEU A 35 10.79 -0.09 14.85
C LEU A 35 10.87 -0.61 16.29
N CYS A 36 11.61 0.09 17.15
CA CYS A 36 11.75 -0.33 18.55
C CYS A 36 12.01 0.86 19.47
N TYR A 37 11.80 0.67 20.77
CA TYR A 37 12.00 1.67 21.82
C TYR A 37 12.58 1.01 23.07
N GLY A 38 12.90 1.80 24.10
CA GLY A 38 13.33 1.28 25.40
C GLY A 38 14.49 0.28 25.34
N ASP A 39 14.37 -0.81 26.10
CA ASP A 39 15.41 -1.84 26.23
C ASP A 39 15.69 -2.57 24.91
N SER A 40 14.65 -2.78 24.10
CA SER A 40 14.77 -3.44 22.80
C SER A 40 15.61 -2.65 21.82
N PHE A 41 15.52 -1.31 21.82
CA PHE A 41 16.38 -0.47 20.99
C PHE A 41 17.86 -0.63 21.40
N THR A 42 18.16 -0.61 22.68
CA THR A 42 19.53 -0.78 23.21
C THR A 42 20.10 -2.14 22.85
N THR A 43 19.30 -3.20 23.03
CA THR A 43 19.69 -4.57 22.68
C THR A 43 19.96 -4.70 21.19
N PHE A 44 19.02 -4.32 20.31
CA PHE A 44 19.23 -4.45 18.88
C PHE A 44 20.32 -3.53 18.33
N GLN A 45 20.56 -2.35 18.93
CA GLN A 45 21.69 -1.51 18.55
C GLN A 45 23.04 -2.20 18.80
N ARG A 46 23.15 -3.00 19.87
CA ARG A 46 24.34 -3.82 20.15
C ARG A 46 24.46 -5.00 19.19
N GLU A 47 23.38 -5.72 18.95
CA GLU A 47 23.39 -6.98 18.18
C GLU A 47 23.40 -6.75 16.66
N PHE A 48 22.72 -5.71 16.16
CA PHE A 48 22.52 -5.45 14.73
C PHE A 48 23.12 -4.13 14.24
N GLY A 49 23.81 -3.37 15.09
CA GLY A 49 24.34 -2.03 14.73
C GLY A 49 25.29 -2.02 13.53
N SER A 50 25.95 -3.15 13.23
CA SER A 50 26.84 -3.33 12.08
C SER A 50 26.21 -4.10 10.90
N ASN A 51 24.97 -4.56 11.01
CA ASN A 51 24.31 -5.34 9.96
C ASN A 51 23.77 -4.41 8.86
N THR A 52 24.24 -4.58 7.62
CA THR A 52 23.85 -3.71 6.48
C THR A 52 22.44 -3.95 5.96
N ASN A 53 21.86 -5.13 6.24
CA ASN A 53 20.51 -5.48 5.82
C ASN A 53 19.45 -5.00 6.83
N ILE A 54 19.87 -4.57 8.01
CA ILE A 54 18.99 -4.12 9.09
C ILE A 54 19.16 -2.63 9.31
N LYS A 55 18.04 -1.91 9.40
CA LYS A 55 18.01 -0.51 9.83
C LYS A 55 17.19 -0.35 11.10
N LEU A 56 17.81 0.19 12.13
CA LEU A 56 17.13 0.52 13.38
C LEU A 56 16.52 1.92 13.33
N VAL A 57 15.27 2.01 13.80
CA VAL A 57 14.52 3.25 13.92
C VAL A 57 13.91 3.29 15.32
N GLN A 58 14.33 4.28 16.09
CA GLN A 58 13.78 4.50 17.42
C GLN A 58 12.38 5.12 17.30
N ILE A 59 11.44 4.58 18.06
CA ILE A 59 10.07 5.09 18.18
C ILE A 59 9.77 5.44 19.64
N ALA A 60 8.58 5.97 19.90
CA ALA A 60 8.08 6.18 21.26
C ALA A 60 6.62 5.73 21.35
N ILE A 61 6.32 4.85 22.30
CA ILE A 61 4.95 4.37 22.56
C ILE A 61 4.53 4.82 23.96
N PRO A 62 3.39 5.50 24.13
CA PRO A 62 2.95 5.93 25.44
C PRO A 62 2.50 4.73 26.28
N PHE A 63 2.74 4.83 27.59
CA PHE A 63 2.33 3.83 28.56
C PHE A 63 0.80 3.81 28.69
N VAL A 64 0.18 2.67 28.44
CA VAL A 64 -1.27 2.50 28.59
C VAL A 64 -1.56 1.76 29.90
N VAL A 65 -2.16 2.45 30.84
CA VAL A 65 -2.58 1.89 32.13
C VAL A 65 -3.74 0.92 31.89
N GLY A 66 -3.63 -0.28 32.44
CA GLY A 66 -4.67 -1.31 32.43
C GLY A 66 -5.29 -1.52 33.81
N SER A 67 -6.51 -2.05 33.83
CA SER A 67 -7.28 -2.40 35.03
C SER A 67 -8.11 -3.65 34.78
N SER A 68 -8.74 -4.20 35.82
CA SER A 68 -9.65 -5.34 35.68
C SER A 68 -10.86 -5.05 34.78
N ALA A 69 -11.17 -3.76 34.52
CA ALA A 69 -12.23 -3.30 33.62
C ALA A 69 -11.75 -3.01 32.19
N GLY A 70 -10.45 -3.10 31.90
CA GLY A 70 -9.87 -2.73 30.61
C GLY A 70 -8.83 -1.62 30.71
N LEU A 71 -8.68 -0.82 29.64
CA LEU A 71 -7.71 0.28 29.57
C LEU A 71 -8.22 1.52 30.31
N ASP A 72 -7.35 2.14 31.11
CA ASP A 72 -7.62 3.39 31.83
C ASP A 72 -6.84 4.54 31.20
N PHE A 73 -7.48 5.22 30.26
CA PHE A 73 -6.88 6.34 29.53
C PHE A 73 -6.71 7.59 30.40
N ALA A 74 -7.55 7.80 31.42
CA ALA A 74 -7.41 8.93 32.31
C ALA A 74 -6.11 8.81 33.14
N SER A 75 -5.87 7.62 33.71
CA SER A 75 -4.61 7.32 34.38
C SER A 75 -3.42 7.31 33.41
N SER A 76 -3.62 6.87 32.17
CA SER A 76 -2.59 6.92 31.12
C SER A 76 -2.17 8.36 30.79
N ALA A 77 -3.12 9.29 30.67
CA ALA A 77 -2.83 10.68 30.29
C ALA A 77 -1.96 11.42 31.32
N VAL A 78 -2.13 11.10 32.61
CA VAL A 78 -1.34 11.69 33.71
C VAL A 78 -0.16 10.82 34.15
N HIS A 79 0.06 9.68 33.48
CA HIS A 79 1.15 8.77 33.83
C HIS A 79 2.51 9.48 33.66
N PRO A 80 3.44 9.37 34.62
CA PRO A 80 4.74 10.05 34.57
C PRO A 80 5.52 9.78 33.28
N SER A 81 5.52 8.52 32.80
CA SER A 81 6.19 8.13 31.55
C SER A 81 5.60 8.76 30.27
N ASN A 82 4.41 9.35 30.37
CA ASN A 82 3.74 10.02 29.25
C ASN A 82 3.85 11.55 29.33
N GLN A 83 4.48 12.09 30.38
CA GLN A 83 4.71 13.52 30.52
C GLN A 83 5.97 13.93 29.77
N ASN A 84 5.94 15.10 29.14
CA ASN A 84 7.08 15.72 28.46
C ASN A 84 7.69 14.91 27.29
N VAL A 85 6.93 13.98 26.69
CA VAL A 85 7.34 13.23 25.50
C VAL A 85 6.44 13.60 24.32
N ASP A 86 7.04 14.06 23.23
CA ASP A 86 6.35 14.34 21.96
C ASP A 86 6.31 13.08 21.09
N PHE A 87 5.42 12.15 21.45
CA PHE A 87 5.20 10.89 20.74
C PHE A 87 4.89 11.12 19.26
N THR A 88 4.09 12.15 18.98
CA THR A 88 3.66 12.56 17.64
C THR A 88 4.86 12.85 16.75
N LYS A 89 5.76 13.73 17.18
CA LYS A 89 6.97 14.11 16.42
C LYS A 89 7.94 12.94 16.27
N ILE A 90 8.20 12.19 17.34
CA ILE A 90 9.13 11.06 17.30
C ILE A 90 8.66 10.02 16.28
N ASN A 91 7.39 9.62 16.37
CA ASN A 91 6.83 8.59 15.51
C ASN A 91 6.66 9.06 14.06
N PHE A 92 6.33 10.33 13.83
CA PHE A 92 6.28 10.89 12.47
C PHE A 92 7.64 10.81 11.77
N LEU A 93 8.72 11.23 12.46
CA LEU A 93 10.07 11.15 11.92
C LEU A 93 10.53 9.70 11.70
N ALA A 94 10.11 8.80 12.58
CA ALA A 94 10.37 7.37 12.43
C ALA A 94 9.68 6.79 11.18
N LEU A 95 8.39 7.09 10.97
CA LEU A 95 7.64 6.61 9.82
C LEU A 95 8.15 7.21 8.50
N ASP A 96 8.52 8.49 8.47
CA ASP A 96 9.19 9.09 7.31
C ASP A 96 10.51 8.36 6.97
N LYS A 97 11.28 7.97 7.99
CA LYS A 97 12.49 7.17 7.80
C LYS A 97 12.17 5.78 7.28
N VAL A 98 11.12 5.12 7.76
CA VAL A 98 10.65 3.84 7.20
C VAL A 98 10.31 3.99 5.73
N PHE A 99 9.54 5.03 5.37
CA PHE A 99 9.15 5.30 3.98
C PHE A 99 10.38 5.52 3.08
N ARG A 100 11.37 6.28 3.53
CA ARG A 100 12.63 6.48 2.78
C ARG A 100 13.47 5.21 2.64
N GLU A 101 13.44 4.32 3.63
CA GLU A 101 14.28 3.12 3.65
C GLU A 101 13.65 1.90 2.96
N LEU A 102 12.31 1.79 2.96
CA LEU A 102 11.57 0.65 2.38
C LEU A 102 10.51 1.05 1.35
N GLY A 103 9.89 2.23 1.44
CA GLY A 103 8.67 2.55 0.70
C GLY A 103 7.50 1.70 1.21
N LYS A 104 6.87 0.89 0.34
CA LYS A 104 5.90 -0.15 0.72
C LYS A 104 6.62 -1.49 0.98
N PRO A 105 6.70 -1.99 2.23
CA PRO A 105 7.13 -3.35 2.56
C PRO A 105 6.29 -4.44 1.90
N ASP A 106 6.90 -5.61 1.72
CA ASP A 106 6.21 -6.86 1.33
C ASP A 106 5.47 -7.49 2.52
N LEU A 107 6.00 -7.29 3.74
CA LEU A 107 5.46 -7.85 4.98
C LEU A 107 5.70 -6.91 6.16
N ALA A 108 4.70 -6.77 7.03
CA ALA A 108 4.82 -6.12 8.32
C ALA A 108 4.68 -7.16 9.45
N ILE A 109 5.60 -7.15 10.40
CA ILE A 109 5.61 -8.06 11.55
C ILE A 109 5.63 -7.23 12.83
N SER A 110 4.80 -7.53 13.82
CA SER A 110 4.83 -6.84 15.11
C SER A 110 4.82 -7.78 16.32
N ASP A 111 5.75 -7.57 17.24
CA ASP A 111 5.74 -8.09 18.61
C ASP A 111 5.26 -6.98 19.56
N TYR A 112 3.93 -6.91 19.70
CA TYR A 112 3.26 -6.06 20.68
C TYR A 112 3.60 -4.56 20.56
N GLU A 113 3.84 -4.10 19.32
CA GLU A 113 4.21 -2.72 18.95
C GLU A 113 3.20 -2.15 17.92
N PRO A 114 2.45 -1.07 18.24
CA PRO A 114 1.32 -0.64 17.42
C PRO A 114 1.67 0.18 16.17
N LEU A 115 2.81 0.86 16.11
CA LEU A 115 3.18 1.76 15.00
C LEU A 115 3.42 0.98 13.69
N THR A 116 3.97 -0.23 13.79
CA THR A 116 4.11 -1.14 12.65
C THR A 116 2.75 -1.52 12.04
N ALA A 117 1.74 -1.76 12.88
CA ALA A 117 0.38 -2.03 12.42
C ALA A 117 -0.24 -0.81 11.73
N GLN A 118 -0.08 0.38 12.31
CA GLN A 118 -0.53 1.64 11.70
C GLN A 118 0.07 1.85 10.30
N TYR A 119 1.37 1.61 10.15
CA TYR A 119 2.03 1.67 8.84
C TYR A 119 1.49 0.61 7.88
N ALA A 120 1.31 -0.63 8.35
CA ALA A 120 0.79 -1.72 7.53
C ALA A 120 -0.61 -1.42 6.98
N TYR A 121 -1.51 -0.89 7.82
CA TYR A 121 -2.87 -0.51 7.42
C TYR A 121 -2.86 0.64 6.41
N SER A 122 -1.98 1.63 6.58
CA SER A 122 -1.89 2.79 5.69
C SER A 122 -1.46 2.44 4.26
N TYR A 123 -0.73 1.34 4.09
CA TYR A 123 -0.20 0.90 2.79
C TYR A 123 -0.80 -0.42 2.28
N ASN A 124 -1.81 -0.96 2.97
CA ASN A 124 -2.41 -2.27 2.70
C ASN A 124 -1.35 -3.38 2.56
N ILE A 125 -0.56 -3.55 3.62
CA ILE A 125 0.51 -4.56 3.75
C ILE A 125 0.00 -5.69 4.64
N PRO A 126 0.28 -6.97 4.33
CA PRO A 126 -0.04 -8.06 5.25
C PRO A 126 0.67 -7.85 6.60
N LEU A 127 -0.11 -7.82 7.68
CA LEU A 127 0.39 -7.70 9.05
C LEU A 127 0.36 -9.07 9.73
N VAL A 128 1.50 -9.53 10.23
CA VAL A 128 1.59 -10.71 11.09
C VAL A 128 1.98 -10.28 12.50
N THR A 129 1.24 -10.73 13.52
CA THR A 129 1.68 -10.52 14.91
C THR A 129 2.46 -11.74 15.39
N ILE A 130 3.60 -11.50 16.06
CA ILE A 130 4.42 -12.54 16.68
C ILE A 130 4.61 -12.13 18.12
N ASP A 131 3.77 -12.67 18.99
CA ASP A 131 3.68 -12.23 20.37
C ASP A 131 3.14 -13.37 21.24
N GLN A 132 3.10 -13.22 22.56
CA GLN A 132 2.43 -14.21 23.40
C GLN A 132 0.97 -13.82 23.71
N GLN A 133 0.67 -12.52 23.65
CA GLN A 133 -0.55 -11.91 24.15
C GLN A 133 -1.78 -12.27 23.30
N SER A 134 -1.63 -12.54 22.01
CA SER A 134 -2.66 -13.00 21.09
C SER A 134 -3.35 -14.28 21.58
N LYS A 135 -2.73 -15.03 22.51
CA LYS A 135 -3.38 -16.13 23.23
C LYS A 135 -4.66 -15.69 23.96
N PHE A 136 -4.75 -14.45 24.45
CA PHE A 136 -5.93 -13.92 25.16
C PHE A 136 -7.15 -13.68 24.23
N LEU A 137 -6.94 -13.54 22.92
CA LEU A 137 -8.02 -13.46 21.92
C LEU A 137 -8.55 -14.86 21.53
N HIS A 138 -7.69 -15.87 21.64
CA HIS A 138 -7.95 -17.25 21.23
C HIS A 138 -8.52 -18.14 22.33
N SER A 139 -7.94 -18.05 23.52
CA SER A 139 -7.94 -19.16 24.47
C SER A 139 -9.11 -19.15 25.44
N ASP A 140 -9.55 -20.34 25.86
CA ASP A 140 -10.43 -20.53 27.01
C ASP A 140 -9.60 -20.49 28.31
N LEU A 141 -9.58 -19.33 28.96
CA LEU A 141 -8.75 -19.04 30.12
C LEU A 141 -9.61 -18.63 31.32
N PRO A 142 -9.16 -18.91 32.57
CA PRO A 142 -9.85 -18.44 33.76
C PRO A 142 -10.04 -16.92 33.72
N LYS A 143 -11.27 -16.43 33.82
CA LYS A 143 -11.57 -14.98 33.71
C LYS A 143 -10.80 -14.13 34.73
N GLU A 144 -10.52 -14.71 35.90
CA GLU A 144 -9.81 -14.07 36.98
C GLU A 144 -8.84 -15.06 37.64
N ILE A 145 -7.65 -14.60 37.99
CA ILE A 145 -6.68 -15.33 38.82
C ILE A 145 -6.12 -14.33 39.85
N ALA A 146 -6.28 -14.62 41.14
CA ALA A 146 -5.78 -13.80 42.24
C ALA A 146 -6.16 -12.30 42.16
N GLY A 147 -7.38 -11.98 41.70
CA GLY A 147 -7.85 -10.60 41.55
C GLY A 147 -7.44 -9.90 40.25
N PHE A 148 -6.65 -10.55 39.39
CA PHE A 148 -6.27 -10.03 38.08
C PHE A 148 -7.14 -10.65 36.99
N THR A 149 -7.43 -9.87 35.94
CA THR A 149 -8.12 -10.33 34.71
C THR A 149 -7.25 -10.00 33.50
N TYR A 150 -7.57 -10.58 32.34
CA TYR A 150 -6.91 -10.28 31.05
C TYR A 150 -7.72 -9.30 30.18
N ALA A 151 -8.69 -8.59 30.77
CA ALA A 151 -9.57 -7.69 30.03
C ALA A 151 -8.81 -6.51 29.39
N ASP A 152 -7.82 -5.96 30.11
CA ASP A 152 -6.94 -4.92 29.60
C ASP A 152 -6.09 -5.41 28.42
N GLU A 153 -5.56 -6.63 28.49
CA GLU A 153 -4.81 -7.24 27.39
C GLU A 153 -5.66 -7.43 26.14
N VAL A 154 -6.89 -7.92 26.28
CA VAL A 154 -7.82 -8.05 25.14
C VAL A 154 -8.14 -6.69 24.53
N HIS A 155 -8.42 -5.67 25.35
CA HIS A 155 -8.65 -4.32 24.86
C HIS A 155 -7.40 -3.73 24.20
N ARG A 156 -6.20 -3.98 24.73
CA ARG A 156 -4.94 -3.50 24.16
C ARG A 156 -4.64 -4.16 22.81
N LEU A 157 -4.85 -5.46 22.68
CA LEU A 157 -4.66 -6.17 21.40
C LEU A 157 -5.64 -5.71 20.34
N ASN A 158 -6.91 -5.49 20.70
CA ASN A 158 -7.91 -4.95 19.79
C ASN A 158 -7.61 -3.49 19.39
N MET A 159 -6.99 -2.73 20.29
CA MET A 159 -6.53 -1.37 20.05
C MET A 159 -5.31 -1.35 19.10
N PHE A 160 -4.32 -2.19 19.36
CA PHE A 160 -3.06 -2.22 18.61
C PHE A 160 -3.19 -2.91 17.26
N PHE A 161 -3.93 -4.02 17.23
CA PHE A 161 -4.02 -4.94 16.10
C PHE A 161 -5.47 -5.33 15.83
N PRO A 162 -6.38 -4.40 15.48
CA PRO A 162 -7.77 -4.75 15.19
C PRO A 162 -7.91 -5.76 14.03
N LYS A 163 -6.92 -5.83 13.13
CA LYS A 163 -6.86 -6.82 12.04
C LYS A 163 -5.43 -7.32 11.85
N ALA A 164 -5.25 -8.61 11.63
CA ALA A 164 -3.97 -9.20 11.24
C ALA A 164 -4.21 -10.26 10.16
N ALA A 165 -3.28 -10.38 9.20
CA ALA A 165 -3.31 -11.43 8.20
C ALA A 165 -3.01 -12.81 8.82
N SER A 166 -2.21 -12.83 9.90
CA SER A 166 -2.02 -14.00 10.76
C SER A 166 -1.56 -13.57 12.14
N ARG A 167 -1.84 -14.41 13.15
CA ARG A 167 -1.37 -14.23 14.52
C ARG A 167 -0.61 -15.46 14.96
N ILE A 168 0.64 -15.24 15.33
CA ILE A 168 1.55 -16.27 15.84
C ILE A 168 1.70 -16.07 17.34
N VAL A 169 1.28 -17.08 18.10
CA VAL A 169 1.48 -17.14 19.54
C VAL A 169 2.76 -17.89 19.86
N CYS A 170 3.75 -17.18 20.41
CA CYS A 170 4.98 -17.76 20.93
C CYS A 170 4.82 -18.06 22.42
N SER A 171 4.68 -19.33 22.79
CA SER A 171 4.39 -19.76 24.17
C SER A 171 5.17 -21.02 24.54
N PHE A 172 5.45 -21.24 25.83
CA PHE A 172 5.98 -22.52 26.29
C PHE A 172 4.90 -23.58 26.54
N PHE A 173 3.62 -23.19 26.53
CA PHE A 173 2.48 -24.07 26.69
C PHE A 173 1.36 -23.73 25.70
N LYS A 174 0.57 -24.74 25.33
CA LYS A 174 -0.60 -24.60 24.47
C LYS A 174 -1.88 -24.39 25.27
N THR A 175 -2.88 -23.79 24.65
CA THR A 175 -4.21 -23.57 25.23
C THR A 175 -5.28 -24.07 24.26
N GLN A 176 -6.51 -24.21 24.76
CA GLN A 176 -7.65 -24.59 23.92
C GLN A 176 -8.38 -23.34 23.42
N LYS A 177 -8.87 -23.37 22.18
CA LYS A 177 -9.67 -22.30 21.59
C LYS A 177 -11.01 -22.18 22.32
N ARG A 178 -11.39 -20.96 22.71
CA ARG A 178 -12.75 -20.68 23.22
C ARG A 178 -13.75 -20.55 22.08
N ILE A 179 -15.04 -20.74 22.37
CA ILE A 179 -16.12 -20.45 21.41
C ILE A 179 -16.04 -18.97 21.00
N GLY A 180 -15.95 -18.72 19.70
CA GLY A 180 -15.81 -17.37 19.13
C GLY A 180 -14.44 -16.73 19.33
N GLY A 181 -13.42 -17.48 19.78
CA GLY A 181 -12.04 -17.00 19.83
C GLY A 181 -11.42 -16.85 18.44
N GLU A 182 -10.42 -16.00 18.31
CA GLU A 182 -9.69 -15.81 17.05
C GLU A 182 -8.85 -17.04 16.68
N ASP A 183 -8.60 -17.23 15.37
CA ASP A 183 -7.64 -18.22 14.89
C ASP A 183 -6.22 -17.71 15.06
N VAL A 184 -5.38 -18.52 15.71
CA VAL A 184 -3.96 -18.22 15.95
C VAL A 184 -3.14 -19.48 15.72
N THR A 185 -1.88 -19.30 15.34
CA THR A 185 -0.91 -20.39 15.20
C THR A 185 0.02 -20.41 16.40
N PHE A 186 0.10 -21.54 17.10
CA PHE A 186 1.03 -21.71 18.22
C PHE A 186 2.37 -22.24 17.73
N PHE A 187 3.45 -21.59 18.14
CA PHE A 187 4.81 -22.11 18.06
C PHE A 187 5.50 -22.06 19.43
N PRO A 188 6.48 -22.94 19.69
CA PRO A 188 7.34 -22.80 20.85
C PRO A 188 7.97 -21.41 20.89
N SER A 189 8.27 -20.89 22.09
CA SER A 189 8.97 -19.61 22.17
C SER A 189 10.33 -19.69 21.46
N PRO A 190 10.68 -18.73 20.60
CA PRO A 190 12.04 -18.59 20.09
C PRO A 190 13.07 -18.50 21.21
N LEU A 191 14.22 -19.15 21.03
CA LEU A 191 15.31 -19.20 22.00
C LEU A 191 16.60 -18.65 21.42
N ARG A 192 17.29 -17.82 22.20
CA ARG A 192 18.63 -17.31 21.85
C ARG A 192 19.65 -18.44 21.75
N ASN A 193 20.63 -18.29 20.86
CA ASN A 193 21.66 -19.32 20.63
C ASN A 193 22.40 -19.72 21.92
N SER A 194 22.63 -18.78 22.84
CA SER A 194 23.29 -19.08 24.12
C SER A 194 22.49 -20.02 25.04
N ILE A 195 21.17 -20.10 24.89
CA ILE A 195 20.33 -21.09 25.58
C ILE A 195 20.32 -22.42 24.82
N LYS A 196 20.22 -22.38 23.49
CA LYS A 196 20.23 -23.59 22.64
C LYS A 196 21.53 -24.37 22.76
N SER A 197 22.66 -23.68 22.88
CA SER A 197 23.99 -24.29 23.07
C SER A 197 24.34 -24.57 24.52
N LEU A 198 23.45 -24.27 25.47
CA LEU A 198 23.75 -24.42 26.89
C LEU A 198 23.73 -25.90 27.28
N ILE A 199 24.87 -26.41 27.72
CA ILE A 199 24.98 -27.77 28.27
C ILE A 199 24.66 -27.70 29.76
N ARG A 200 23.64 -28.45 30.20
CA ARG A 200 23.24 -28.54 31.60
C ARG A 200 24.13 -29.52 32.37
N ASN A 201 24.71 -29.06 33.47
CA ASN A 201 25.43 -29.88 34.44
C ASN A 201 24.96 -29.51 35.87
N PRO A 202 23.75 -29.93 36.28
CA PRO A 202 23.18 -29.56 37.57
C PRO A 202 24.11 -29.96 38.74
N SER A 203 24.23 -29.08 39.73
CA SER A 203 25.17 -29.23 40.84
C SER A 203 24.88 -30.45 41.73
N GLN A 204 23.61 -30.87 41.77
CA GLN A 204 23.08 -31.87 42.70
C GLN A 204 23.30 -31.53 44.19
N ASN A 205 23.58 -30.26 44.48
CA ASN A 205 23.88 -29.73 45.82
C ASN A 205 22.93 -28.59 46.19
N ASN A 206 21.69 -28.62 45.67
CA ASN A 206 20.65 -27.63 45.96
C ASN A 206 21.09 -26.19 45.63
N THR A 207 21.62 -25.99 44.43
CA THR A 207 21.98 -24.65 43.92
C THR A 207 20.81 -24.07 43.14
N PHE A 208 20.33 -22.89 43.51
CA PHE A 208 19.17 -22.24 42.90
C PHE A 208 19.54 -20.89 42.30
N LEU A 209 19.07 -20.66 41.08
CA LEU A 209 19.05 -19.32 40.50
C LEU A 209 17.80 -18.60 41.01
N VAL A 210 17.97 -17.45 41.65
CA VAL A 210 16.85 -16.62 42.11
C VAL A 210 16.83 -15.33 41.28
N TYR A 211 15.78 -15.13 40.50
CA TYR A 211 15.61 -13.94 39.65
C TYR A 211 14.38 -13.15 40.09
N ILE A 212 14.61 -12.00 40.73
CA ILE A 212 13.53 -11.08 41.11
C ILE A 212 13.54 -9.90 40.13
N SER A 213 12.46 -9.77 39.36
CA SER A 213 12.30 -8.67 38.41
C SER A 213 12.32 -7.32 39.14
N SER A 214 13.01 -6.33 38.56
CA SER A 214 12.94 -4.93 39.02
C SER A 214 11.63 -4.23 38.65
N ALA A 215 10.80 -4.88 37.82
CA ALA A 215 9.54 -4.33 37.37
C ALA A 215 8.41 -4.67 38.35
N ARG A 216 8.01 -3.64 39.13
CA ARG A 216 6.83 -3.56 40.04
C ARG A 216 7.06 -4.02 41.48
N ASP A 217 6.15 -3.59 42.34
CA ASP A 217 6.13 -3.90 43.77
C ASP A 217 5.96 -5.40 43.98
N PHE A 218 7.06 -6.06 44.35
CA PHE A 218 7.01 -7.42 44.87
C PHE A 218 6.30 -7.40 46.23
N VAL A 219 5.49 -8.42 46.50
CA VAL A 219 4.63 -8.44 47.70
C VAL A 219 5.45 -8.49 48.99
N GLN A 220 6.66 -9.03 48.92
CA GLN A 220 7.63 -9.02 50.02
C GLN A 220 8.76 -8.03 49.70
N SER A 221 9.35 -7.47 50.75
CA SER A 221 10.61 -6.76 50.63
C SER A 221 11.75 -7.72 50.29
N PRO A 222 12.83 -7.25 49.63
CA PRO A 222 14.03 -8.07 49.45
C PRO A 222 14.58 -8.63 50.78
N ASP A 223 14.44 -7.89 51.89
CA ASP A 223 14.79 -8.36 53.25
C ASP A 223 14.00 -9.60 53.68
N GLU A 224 12.69 -9.63 53.42
CA GLU A 224 11.85 -10.80 53.72
C GLU A 224 12.23 -11.99 52.84
N ILE A 225 12.59 -11.77 51.57
CA ILE A 225 13.08 -12.83 50.68
C ILE A 225 14.41 -13.39 51.20
N VAL A 226 15.38 -12.52 51.47
CA VAL A 226 16.70 -12.90 51.99
C VAL A 226 16.56 -13.66 53.30
N SER A 227 15.65 -13.24 54.18
CA SER A 227 15.38 -13.92 55.45
C SER A 227 14.89 -15.36 55.24
N VAL A 228 13.94 -15.58 54.33
CA VAL A 228 13.44 -16.94 54.03
C VAL A 228 14.51 -17.80 53.36
N LEU A 229 15.30 -17.23 52.44
CA LEU A 229 16.43 -17.93 51.81
C LEU A 229 17.53 -18.31 52.82
N ALA A 230 17.75 -17.48 53.85
CA ALA A 230 18.74 -17.72 54.89
C ALA A 230 18.38 -18.91 55.81
N GLU A 231 17.10 -19.24 55.92
CA GLU A 231 16.61 -20.37 56.74
C GLU A 231 17.01 -21.72 56.10
N GLU A 232 17.10 -21.78 54.77
CA GLU A 232 17.47 -22.98 54.00
C GLU A 232 19.00 -23.14 53.87
N ARG A 233 19.67 -23.40 55.01
CA ARG A 233 21.16 -23.48 55.08
C ARG A 233 21.81 -24.59 54.26
N GLN A 234 21.03 -25.55 53.75
CA GLN A 234 21.50 -26.66 52.92
C GLN A 234 21.43 -26.36 51.42
N ALA A 235 21.02 -25.15 51.04
CA ALA A 235 20.88 -24.70 49.67
C ALA A 235 21.71 -23.44 49.42
N THR A 236 22.22 -23.29 48.19
CA THR A 236 22.94 -22.09 47.73
C THR A 236 22.05 -21.29 46.79
N PHE A 237 21.90 -19.99 47.01
CA PHE A 237 21.04 -19.12 46.23
C PHE A 237 21.83 -18.04 45.51
N GLU A 238 21.83 -18.10 44.19
CA GLU A 238 22.44 -17.12 43.29
C GLU A 238 21.37 -16.08 42.91
N LEU A 239 21.32 -14.97 43.67
CA LEU A 239 20.25 -13.98 43.66
C LEU A 239 20.55 -12.80 42.73
N PHE A 240 19.82 -12.74 41.63
CA PHE A 240 19.88 -11.68 40.61
C PHE A 240 18.86 -10.57 40.91
N ILE A 241 19.35 -9.40 41.32
CA ILE A 241 18.56 -8.24 41.76
C ILE A 241 19.07 -6.93 41.15
N SER A 242 18.37 -5.82 41.42
CA SER A 242 18.78 -4.50 40.94
C SER A 242 20.11 -4.05 41.58
N GLN A 243 20.92 -3.29 40.83
CA GLN A 243 22.20 -2.76 41.34
C GLN A 243 22.02 -1.96 42.64
N THR A 244 20.95 -1.16 42.70
CA THR A 244 20.59 -0.34 43.87
C THR A 244 20.32 -1.18 45.12
N ASP A 245 19.83 -2.42 44.95
CA ASP A 245 19.54 -3.30 46.07
C ASP A 245 20.78 -4.07 46.53
N ILE A 246 21.68 -4.44 45.63
CA ILE A 246 22.96 -5.10 46.00
C ILE A 246 23.74 -4.27 47.03
N GLU A 247 23.82 -2.96 46.80
CA GLU A 247 24.55 -2.04 47.68
C GLU A 247 23.96 -1.99 49.10
N LYS A 248 22.64 -2.16 49.23
CA LYS A 248 21.94 -2.21 50.52
C LYS A 248 22.18 -3.51 51.28
N TYR A 249 22.47 -4.60 50.57
CA TYR A 249 22.54 -5.96 51.11
C TYR A 249 23.96 -6.53 51.14
N SER A 250 24.97 -5.66 51.24
CA SER A 250 26.39 -6.05 51.31
C SER A 250 26.76 -6.94 52.50
N ASN A 251 25.92 -7.02 53.53
CA ASN A 251 26.06 -7.95 54.65
C ASN A 251 24.92 -8.98 54.61
N HIS A 252 25.08 -10.03 53.80
CA HIS A 252 24.13 -11.11 53.60
C HIS A 252 24.66 -12.46 54.14
N PRO A 253 23.80 -13.46 54.39
CA PRO A 253 24.22 -14.82 54.75
C PRO A 253 25.15 -15.48 53.74
N ASP A 254 26.00 -16.41 54.19
CA ASP A 254 27.00 -17.11 53.36
C ASP A 254 26.38 -18.00 52.27
N ASN A 255 25.12 -18.40 52.41
CA ASN A 255 24.42 -19.26 51.44
C ASN A 255 23.71 -18.47 50.32
N ILE A 256 23.86 -17.15 50.30
CA ILE A 256 23.24 -16.24 49.32
C ILE A 256 24.35 -15.45 48.63
N HIS A 257 24.39 -15.48 47.31
CA HIS A 257 25.33 -14.74 46.48
C HIS A 257 24.58 -13.73 45.61
N LEU A 258 24.94 -12.45 45.69
CA LEU A 258 24.24 -11.38 44.99
C LEU A 258 24.86 -11.07 43.63
N HIS A 259 24.01 -10.96 42.61
CA HIS A 259 24.37 -10.61 41.24
C HIS A 259 23.51 -9.48 40.70
N PRO A 260 24.08 -8.52 39.94
CA PRO A 260 23.26 -7.52 39.25
C PRO A 260 22.53 -8.13 38.07
N HIS A 261 21.35 -7.60 37.76
CA HIS A 261 20.66 -7.88 36.50
C HIS A 261 21.60 -7.61 35.31
N GLY A 262 21.67 -8.57 34.38
CA GLY A 262 22.58 -8.50 33.24
C GLY A 262 24.01 -9.00 33.52
N SER A 263 24.28 -9.55 34.70
CA SER A 263 25.56 -10.22 35.01
C SER A 263 25.85 -11.35 34.00
N ALA A 264 27.13 -11.47 33.62
CA ALA A 264 27.62 -12.54 32.75
C ALA A 264 27.48 -13.94 33.40
N ASP A 265 27.42 -13.98 34.73
CA ASP A 265 27.31 -15.23 35.49
C ASP A 265 25.94 -15.90 35.32
N PHE A 266 24.92 -15.19 34.82
CA PHE A 266 23.57 -15.71 34.66
C PHE A 266 23.51 -17.03 33.88
N LEU A 267 24.20 -17.12 32.74
CA LEU A 267 24.20 -18.33 31.92
C LEU A 267 24.97 -19.47 32.59
N GLN A 268 26.06 -19.17 33.27
CA GLN A 268 26.82 -20.15 34.03
C GLN A 268 25.95 -20.72 35.16
N THR A 269 25.30 -19.85 35.93
CA THR A 269 24.38 -20.26 37.01
C THR A 269 23.23 -21.11 36.47
N LEU A 270 22.59 -20.68 35.36
CA LEU A 270 21.51 -21.44 34.73
C LEU A 270 21.96 -22.83 34.26
N SER A 271 23.24 -22.97 33.88
CA SER A 271 23.80 -24.27 33.46
C SER A 271 23.94 -25.27 34.61
N ILE A 272 24.22 -24.78 35.83
CA ILE A 272 24.51 -25.62 37.01
C ILE A 272 23.39 -25.67 38.04
N CYS A 273 22.39 -24.79 37.98
CA CYS A 273 21.33 -24.77 38.98
C CYS A 273 20.44 -26.03 38.91
N ASP A 274 19.96 -26.46 40.06
CA ASP A 274 19.02 -27.58 40.23
C ASP A 274 17.57 -27.11 40.06
N GLY A 275 17.28 -25.84 40.34
CA GLY A 275 15.99 -25.19 40.12
C GLY A 275 16.11 -23.68 39.97
N VAL A 276 15.04 -23.05 39.47
CA VAL A 276 14.94 -21.59 39.32
C VAL A 276 13.80 -21.06 40.19
N ILE A 277 14.04 -19.95 40.87
CA ILE A 277 13.04 -19.18 41.62
C ILE A 277 12.86 -17.85 40.90
N SER A 278 11.65 -17.52 40.46
CA SER A 278 11.44 -16.35 39.59
C SER A 278 10.06 -15.72 39.71
N THR A 279 9.95 -14.43 39.37
CA THR A 279 8.68 -13.70 39.25
C THR A 279 7.82 -14.14 38.05
N ALA A 280 7.82 -15.42 37.67
CA ALA A 280 7.00 -16.05 36.65
C ALA A 280 6.95 -15.37 35.25
N GLY A 281 8.01 -14.65 34.86
CA GLY A 281 8.10 -14.00 33.55
C GLY A 281 8.24 -15.01 32.40
N HIS A 282 7.46 -14.82 31.33
CA HIS A 282 7.35 -15.79 30.22
C HIS A 282 8.67 -16.26 29.63
N SER A 283 9.60 -15.34 29.32
CA SER A 283 10.84 -15.69 28.61
C SER A 283 11.73 -16.63 29.44
N LEU A 284 11.94 -16.32 30.72
CA LEU A 284 12.75 -17.18 31.59
C LEU A 284 12.06 -18.54 31.83
N LEU A 285 10.74 -18.55 32.03
CA LEU A 285 10.00 -19.82 32.14
C LEU A 285 10.12 -20.67 30.88
N SER A 286 10.05 -20.05 29.69
CA SER A 286 10.25 -20.75 28.42
C SER A 286 11.64 -21.38 28.33
N GLU A 287 12.68 -20.66 28.73
CA GLU A 287 14.06 -21.17 28.81
C GLU A 287 14.15 -22.34 29.81
N CYS A 288 13.53 -22.24 30.99
CA CYS A 288 13.49 -23.31 31.97
C CYS A 288 12.78 -24.57 31.45
N MET A 289 11.62 -24.42 30.82
CA MET A 289 10.86 -25.56 30.28
C MET A 289 11.60 -26.24 29.14
N TYR A 290 12.32 -25.48 28.30
CA TYR A 290 13.21 -26.04 27.29
C TYR A 290 14.37 -26.84 27.90
N LEU A 291 15.01 -26.29 28.95
CA LEU A 291 16.16 -26.89 29.61
C LEU A 291 15.79 -28.00 30.64
N GLY A 292 14.50 -28.22 30.90
CA GLY A 292 14.05 -29.19 31.90
C GLY A 292 14.29 -28.77 33.35
N ILE A 293 14.26 -27.45 33.63
CA ILE A 293 14.52 -26.85 34.95
C ILE A 293 13.20 -26.67 35.71
N PRO A 294 13.05 -27.29 36.91
CA PRO A 294 11.94 -27.00 37.81
C PRO A 294 11.88 -25.53 38.23
N VAL A 295 10.66 -24.99 38.39
CA VAL A 295 10.48 -23.57 38.73
C VAL A 295 9.65 -23.33 39.98
N TYR A 296 10.17 -22.54 40.92
CA TYR A 296 9.39 -21.86 41.95
C TYR A 296 8.91 -20.51 41.41
N ALA A 297 7.64 -20.44 41.04
CA ALA A 297 7.04 -19.30 40.37
C ALA A 297 6.33 -18.37 41.37
N ILE A 298 6.66 -17.09 41.32
CA ILE A 298 6.07 -16.05 42.18
C ILE A 298 5.40 -15.00 41.31
N PRO A 299 4.12 -15.19 40.93
CA PRO A 299 3.50 -14.30 39.97
C PRO A 299 3.31 -12.90 40.55
N VAL A 300 3.69 -11.88 39.77
CA VAL A 300 3.33 -10.47 40.03
C VAL A 300 2.42 -9.95 38.92
N SER A 301 1.82 -8.77 39.12
CA SER A 301 0.98 -8.14 38.09
C SER A 301 1.77 -7.94 36.78
N PRO A 302 1.24 -8.30 35.59
CA PRO A 302 -0.18 -8.52 35.27
C PRO A 302 -0.65 -9.99 35.29
N TYR A 303 -1.92 -10.23 34.95
CA TYR A 303 -2.58 -11.55 34.86
C TYR A 303 -1.73 -12.62 34.16
N GLU A 304 -0.98 -12.23 33.13
CA GLU A 304 -0.13 -13.12 32.33
C GLU A 304 0.85 -13.93 33.19
N GLN A 305 1.50 -13.33 34.19
CA GLN A 305 2.43 -14.06 35.06
C GLN A 305 1.71 -15.01 36.00
N HIS A 306 0.50 -14.64 36.46
CA HIS A 306 -0.36 -15.54 37.24
C HIS A 306 -0.80 -16.75 36.41
N LEU A 307 -1.10 -16.56 35.12
CA LEU A 307 -1.41 -17.65 34.21
C LEU A 307 -0.20 -18.57 34.01
N ASN A 308 0.99 -18.02 33.80
CA ASN A 308 2.21 -18.81 33.67
C ASN A 308 2.48 -19.63 34.94
N ALA A 309 2.40 -19.00 36.12
CA ALA A 309 2.64 -19.67 37.40
C ALA A 309 1.59 -20.77 37.67
N LYS A 310 0.32 -20.53 37.30
CA LYS A 310 -0.72 -21.56 37.33
C LYS A 310 -0.38 -22.74 36.42
N CYS A 311 0.10 -22.50 35.20
CA CYS A 311 0.55 -23.57 34.30
C CYS A 311 1.68 -24.40 34.92
N ILE A 312 2.68 -23.75 35.53
CA ILE A 312 3.77 -24.46 36.22
C ILE A 312 3.25 -25.36 37.34
N ASN A 313 2.36 -24.84 38.18
CA ASN A 313 1.87 -25.56 39.36
C ASN A 313 0.91 -26.70 39.01
N ASP A 314 -0.08 -26.45 38.13
CA ASP A 314 -1.12 -27.43 37.79
C ASP A 314 -0.56 -28.67 37.09
N ASN A 315 0.56 -28.52 36.37
CA ASN A 315 1.18 -29.60 35.61
C ASN A 315 2.38 -30.22 36.33
N GLY A 316 2.66 -29.79 37.57
CA GLY A 316 3.78 -30.30 38.34
C GLY A 316 5.13 -30.02 37.67
N PHE A 317 5.31 -28.84 37.08
CA PHE A 317 6.61 -28.35 36.61
C PHE A 317 7.36 -27.58 37.70
N GLY A 318 6.70 -27.37 38.83
CA GLY A 318 7.24 -26.69 39.99
C GLY A 318 6.14 -26.24 40.93
N ILE A 319 6.41 -25.20 41.73
CA ILE A 319 5.47 -24.68 42.73
C ILE A 319 5.13 -23.22 42.40
N SER A 320 3.87 -22.83 42.59
CA SER A 320 3.46 -21.41 42.52
C SER A 320 2.94 -20.92 43.86
N VAL A 321 3.49 -19.81 44.35
CA VAL A 321 3.01 -19.13 45.57
C VAL A 321 3.02 -17.62 45.39
N LEU A 322 2.12 -16.91 46.07
CA LEU A 322 2.07 -15.44 46.03
C LEU A 322 3.14 -14.77 46.89
N LYS A 323 3.64 -15.48 47.91
CA LYS A 323 4.68 -15.03 48.82
C LYS A 323 5.67 -16.16 49.03
N PHE A 324 6.95 -15.79 49.11
CA PHE A 324 8.04 -16.63 49.56
C PHE A 324 7.74 -17.19 50.95
N ASP A 325 7.87 -18.50 51.08
CA ASP A 325 7.51 -19.29 52.26
C ASP A 325 8.53 -20.43 52.40
N SER A 326 9.21 -20.52 53.56
CA SER A 326 10.24 -21.54 53.83
C SER A 326 9.67 -22.95 53.68
N GLU A 327 8.45 -23.23 54.15
CA GLU A 327 7.82 -24.56 54.00
C GLU A 327 7.71 -24.94 52.52
N LYS A 328 7.35 -23.96 51.67
CA LYS A 328 7.19 -24.17 50.24
C LYS A 328 8.53 -24.28 49.52
N VAL A 329 9.54 -23.56 49.97
CA VAL A 329 10.91 -23.70 49.43
C VAL A 329 11.43 -25.09 49.76
N HIS A 330 11.27 -25.56 50.99
CA HIS A 330 11.62 -26.92 51.39
C HIS A 330 10.89 -27.97 50.53
N GLN A 331 9.56 -27.80 50.36
CA GLN A 331 8.77 -28.67 49.49
C GLN A 331 9.26 -28.67 48.03
N PHE A 332 9.70 -27.52 47.53
CA PHE A 332 10.23 -27.40 46.18
C PHE A 332 11.54 -28.17 46.02
N ILE A 333 12.44 -28.04 46.99
CA ILE A 333 13.72 -28.76 47.06
C ILE A 333 13.48 -30.28 47.08
N ASP A 334 12.58 -30.76 47.94
CA ASP A 334 12.26 -32.19 48.08
C ASP A 334 11.72 -32.82 46.78
N LYS A 335 11.04 -32.03 45.95
CA LYS A 335 10.33 -32.51 44.74
C LYS A 335 11.04 -32.19 43.42
N LEU A 336 12.28 -31.69 43.45
CA LEU A 336 13.00 -31.29 42.23
C LEU A 336 13.05 -32.37 41.15
N ASN A 337 13.32 -33.61 41.55
CA ASN A 337 13.40 -34.73 40.62
C ASN A 337 12.04 -35.03 39.97
N ASP A 338 10.96 -34.99 40.74
CA ASP A 338 9.60 -35.21 40.24
C ASP A 338 9.23 -34.12 39.23
N PHE A 339 9.49 -32.85 39.57
CA PHE A 339 9.23 -31.73 38.66
C PHE A 339 10.07 -31.81 37.38
N SER A 340 11.36 -32.13 37.47
CA SER A 340 12.22 -32.27 36.29
C SER A 340 11.75 -33.42 35.40
N ASN A 341 11.32 -34.54 36.00
CA ASN A 341 10.77 -35.68 35.27
C ASN A 341 9.44 -35.34 34.59
N ASN A 342 8.55 -34.62 35.25
CA ASN A 342 7.30 -34.14 34.64
C ASN A 342 7.59 -33.21 33.47
N ILE A 343 8.50 -32.24 33.63
CA ILE A 343 8.90 -31.37 32.54
C ILE A 343 9.53 -32.17 31.40
N LYS A 344 10.31 -33.22 31.62
CA LYS A 344 10.93 -34.01 30.53
C LYS A 344 9.96 -34.93 29.82
N ASN A 345 8.96 -35.45 30.54
CA ASN A 345 8.04 -36.45 30.03
C ASN A 345 6.74 -35.87 29.45
N ASP A 346 6.42 -34.61 29.73
CA ASP A 346 5.20 -33.99 29.21
C ASP A 346 5.14 -33.94 27.67
N ARG A 347 3.99 -34.32 27.13
CA ARG A 347 3.65 -34.29 25.70
C ARG A 347 2.37 -33.51 25.43
N ASP A 348 1.64 -33.16 26.49
CA ASP A 348 0.28 -32.68 26.37
C ASP A 348 0.21 -31.17 26.50
N ILE A 349 1.06 -30.54 27.32
CA ILE A 349 0.92 -29.10 27.62
C ILE A 349 2.04 -28.28 27.00
N LEU A 350 3.29 -28.72 27.12
CA LEU A 350 4.47 -27.98 26.69
C LEU A 350 4.64 -27.98 25.18
N LEU A 351 4.90 -26.80 24.64
CA LEU A 351 5.37 -26.61 23.28
C LEU A 351 6.88 -26.80 23.27
N ARG A 352 7.34 -27.96 22.78
CA ARG A 352 8.75 -28.36 22.81
C ARG A 352 9.56 -27.71 21.70
N GLY A 353 10.81 -27.40 22.03
CA GLY A 353 11.81 -26.97 21.06
C GLY A 353 11.96 -25.45 20.96
N ASP A 354 12.55 -25.01 19.86
CA ASP A 354 12.75 -23.61 19.48
C ASP A 354 11.81 -23.27 18.33
N GLY A 355 11.00 -22.21 18.47
CA GLY A 355 10.04 -21.81 17.43
C GLY A 355 10.66 -21.11 16.22
N THR A 356 11.94 -20.71 16.30
CA THR A 356 12.58 -19.85 15.30
C THR A 356 12.43 -20.38 13.87
N GLU A 357 12.83 -21.62 13.60
CA GLU A 357 12.77 -22.20 12.25
C GLU A 357 11.33 -22.37 11.74
N GLN A 358 10.41 -22.74 12.62
CA GLN A 358 8.99 -22.94 12.27
C GLN A 358 8.34 -21.62 11.88
N ILE A 359 8.63 -20.55 12.63
CA ILE A 359 8.15 -19.20 12.36
C ILE A 359 8.73 -18.69 11.05
N VAL A 360 10.06 -18.78 10.86
CA VAL A 360 10.72 -18.31 9.63
C VAL A 360 10.21 -19.07 8.42
N HIS A 361 10.03 -20.39 8.52
CA HIS A 361 9.46 -21.20 7.45
C HIS A 361 8.04 -20.76 7.11
N PHE A 362 7.19 -20.56 8.12
CA PHE A 362 5.82 -20.07 7.92
C PHE A 362 5.81 -18.71 7.21
N LEU A 363 6.59 -17.74 7.70
CA LEU A 363 6.67 -16.41 7.11
C LEU A 363 7.18 -16.46 5.66
N THR A 364 8.21 -17.29 5.41
CA THR A 364 8.82 -17.42 4.09
C THR A 364 7.84 -18.00 3.09
N LYS A 365 7.17 -19.11 3.46
CA LYS A 365 6.21 -19.77 2.58
C LYS A 365 5.00 -18.88 2.29
N SER A 366 4.42 -18.29 3.34
CA SER A 366 3.14 -17.58 3.26
C SER A 366 3.24 -16.15 2.73
N TYR A 367 4.38 -15.48 2.90
CA TYR A 367 4.48 -14.04 2.63
C TYR A 367 5.72 -13.60 1.85
N LEU A 368 6.84 -14.34 1.91
CA LEU A 368 8.10 -13.90 1.31
C LEU A 368 8.48 -14.67 0.03
N SER A 369 7.80 -15.79 -0.26
CA SER A 369 7.96 -16.53 -1.50
C SER A 369 7.40 -15.72 -2.69
N THR A 370 8.02 -15.86 -3.85
CA THR A 370 7.52 -15.25 -5.08
C THR A 370 6.72 -16.32 -5.80
N LYS A 371 5.40 -16.10 -5.97
CA LYS A 371 4.56 -17.10 -6.67
C LYS A 371 5.07 -17.28 -8.10
N LYS A 372 5.17 -18.52 -8.54
CA LYS A 372 5.53 -18.92 -9.89
C LYS A 372 4.29 -19.14 -10.73
N ILE A 373 4.17 -18.42 -11.84
CA ILE A 373 3.02 -18.51 -12.75
C ILE A 373 3.50 -18.94 -14.13
N ILE A 374 2.95 -20.04 -14.64
CA ILE A 374 3.19 -20.46 -16.02
C ILE A 374 2.02 -20.05 -16.91
N LEU A 375 2.32 -19.46 -18.06
CA LEU A 375 1.36 -18.94 -19.03
C LEU A 375 1.38 -19.80 -20.29
N PHE A 376 0.23 -20.24 -20.78
CA PHE A 376 0.09 -20.93 -22.06
C PHE A 376 -0.65 -20.04 -23.06
N SER A 377 -0.10 -19.85 -24.26
CA SER A 377 -0.72 -18.97 -25.27
C SER A 377 -0.42 -19.41 -26.70
N PRO A 378 -1.34 -19.23 -27.67
CA PRO A 378 -1.03 -19.41 -29.07
C PRO A 378 -0.12 -18.27 -29.59
N PRO A 379 0.56 -18.44 -30.73
CA PRO A 379 1.48 -17.42 -31.27
C PRO A 379 0.77 -16.19 -31.86
N PHE A 380 -0.55 -16.04 -31.68
CA PHE A 380 -1.33 -14.96 -32.27
C PHE A 380 -1.22 -13.67 -31.46
N SER A 381 -0.82 -12.58 -32.09
CA SER A 381 -0.63 -11.28 -31.41
C SER A 381 -1.87 -10.79 -30.64
N GLY A 382 -3.08 -11.05 -31.14
CA GLY A 382 -4.32 -10.65 -30.45
C GLY A 382 -4.48 -11.29 -29.07
N HIS A 383 -3.99 -12.50 -28.91
CA HIS A 383 -4.03 -13.27 -27.67
C HIS A 383 -2.82 -12.96 -26.78
N LEU A 384 -1.63 -13.01 -27.39
CA LEU A 384 -0.36 -12.88 -26.70
C LEU A 384 -0.16 -11.49 -26.09
N ASN A 385 -0.68 -10.44 -26.72
CA ASN A 385 -0.48 -9.06 -26.25
C ASN A 385 -1.01 -8.83 -24.84
N VAL A 386 -2.15 -9.41 -24.49
CA VAL A 386 -2.76 -9.20 -23.17
C VAL A 386 -1.92 -9.88 -22.08
N LEU A 387 -1.44 -11.09 -22.35
CA LEU A 387 -0.54 -11.81 -21.44
C LEU A 387 0.84 -11.14 -21.34
N LYS A 388 1.33 -10.54 -22.42
CA LYS A 388 2.57 -9.74 -22.41
C LYS A 388 2.46 -8.53 -21.49
N GLU A 389 1.37 -7.79 -21.57
CA GLU A 389 1.15 -6.66 -20.66
C GLU A 389 0.98 -7.14 -19.21
N LEU A 390 0.28 -8.26 -18.98
CA LEU A 390 0.21 -8.87 -17.64
C LEU A 390 1.61 -9.10 -17.07
N ILE A 391 2.47 -9.80 -17.83
CA ILE A 391 3.85 -10.07 -17.40
C ILE A 391 4.60 -8.75 -17.12
N LYS A 392 4.53 -7.76 -18.02
CA LYS A 392 5.26 -6.50 -17.84
C LYS A 392 4.83 -5.77 -16.57
N ASP A 393 3.54 -5.75 -16.29
CA ASP A 393 2.97 -5.04 -15.13
C ASP A 393 3.26 -5.77 -13.81
N THR A 394 3.36 -7.11 -13.82
CA THR A 394 3.42 -7.91 -12.58
C THR A 394 4.70 -8.74 -12.42
N LYS A 395 5.68 -8.68 -13.33
CA LYS A 395 6.96 -9.43 -13.21
C LYS A 395 7.80 -9.08 -11.98
N HIS A 396 7.50 -7.98 -11.30
CA HIS A 396 8.13 -7.63 -10.02
C HIS A 396 7.47 -8.33 -8.82
N LEU A 397 6.30 -8.94 -9.01
CA LEU A 397 5.51 -9.65 -8.01
C LEU A 397 5.60 -11.17 -8.16
N PHE A 398 5.73 -11.65 -9.40
CA PHE A 398 5.66 -13.07 -9.75
C PHE A 398 6.84 -13.48 -10.64
N ASP A 399 7.21 -14.76 -10.55
CA ASP A 399 8.16 -15.39 -11.46
C ASP A 399 7.37 -16.06 -12.59
N TYR A 400 7.65 -15.70 -13.83
CA TYR A 400 6.86 -16.11 -14.99
C TYR A 400 7.62 -17.06 -15.92
N HIS A 401 6.91 -18.05 -16.44
CA HIS A 401 7.32 -18.83 -17.61
C HIS A 401 6.23 -18.79 -18.67
N LEU A 402 6.57 -18.47 -19.92
CA LEU A 402 5.63 -18.39 -21.03
C LEU A 402 5.84 -19.55 -22.01
N VAL A 403 4.79 -20.32 -22.24
CA VAL A 403 4.76 -21.45 -23.17
C VAL A 403 3.92 -21.05 -24.39
N ILE A 404 4.58 -20.95 -25.54
CA ILE A 404 3.89 -20.70 -26.81
C ILE A 404 3.48 -22.04 -27.42
N THR A 405 2.17 -22.33 -27.45
CA THR A 405 1.61 -23.54 -28.06
C THR A 405 1.10 -23.23 -29.47
N GLY A 406 1.81 -23.69 -30.50
CA GLY A 406 1.56 -23.24 -31.86
C GLY A 406 2.16 -24.12 -32.95
N TRP A 407 2.60 -23.47 -34.02
CA TRP A 407 3.04 -24.12 -35.26
C TRP A 407 4.36 -23.55 -35.73
N LYS A 408 5.12 -24.35 -36.48
CA LYS A 408 6.45 -23.98 -36.99
C LYS A 408 6.40 -22.80 -37.96
N ASN A 409 5.34 -22.69 -38.74
CA ASN A 409 5.14 -21.65 -39.74
C ASN A 409 4.52 -20.33 -39.21
N ILE A 410 4.24 -20.22 -37.90
CA ILE A 410 3.63 -19.02 -37.30
C ILE A 410 4.49 -18.52 -36.14
N PRO A 411 5.41 -17.57 -36.41
CA PRO A 411 6.26 -17.02 -35.34
C PRO A 411 5.44 -16.09 -34.43
N PRO A 412 5.64 -16.16 -33.09
CA PRO A 412 5.03 -15.22 -32.16
C PRO A 412 5.78 -13.89 -32.10
N ASP A 413 5.07 -12.81 -31.75
CA ASP A 413 5.69 -11.51 -31.42
C ASP A 413 6.01 -11.42 -29.92
N LEU A 414 7.27 -11.63 -29.57
CA LEU A 414 7.78 -11.56 -28.19
C LEU A 414 8.41 -10.21 -27.82
N SER A 415 8.24 -9.18 -28.65
CA SER A 415 8.77 -7.85 -28.39
C SER A 415 8.40 -7.32 -27.00
N GLY A 416 9.39 -6.78 -26.27
CA GLY A 416 9.17 -6.21 -24.94
C GLY A 416 9.08 -7.22 -23.79
N LEU A 417 9.25 -8.53 -24.05
CA LEU A 417 9.50 -9.52 -23.00
C LEU A 417 11.01 -9.73 -22.83
N THR A 418 11.53 -9.40 -21.66
CA THR A 418 12.89 -9.73 -21.21
C THR A 418 12.81 -10.37 -19.83
N ASP A 419 13.77 -11.22 -19.50
CA ASP A 419 13.98 -11.74 -18.15
C ASP A 419 12.90 -12.71 -17.63
N ILE A 420 12.30 -13.51 -18.52
CA ILE A 420 11.40 -14.62 -18.16
C ILE A 420 11.77 -15.92 -18.91
N GLY A 421 11.36 -17.07 -18.39
CA GLY A 421 11.46 -18.33 -19.11
C GLY A 421 10.49 -18.36 -20.30
N ILE A 422 10.95 -18.76 -21.49
CA ILE A 422 10.09 -18.90 -22.68
C ILE A 422 10.35 -20.26 -23.34
N SER A 423 9.29 -21.03 -23.56
CA SER A 423 9.33 -22.31 -24.28
C SER A 423 8.44 -22.26 -25.52
N PHE A 424 8.90 -22.84 -26.62
CA PHE A 424 8.12 -22.97 -27.86
C PHE A 424 7.74 -24.42 -28.10
N LEU A 425 6.45 -24.67 -28.22
CA LEU A 425 5.88 -25.97 -28.53
C LEU A 425 5.18 -25.89 -29.89
N GLY A 426 5.87 -26.36 -30.93
CA GLY A 426 5.32 -26.43 -32.29
C GLY A 426 5.92 -27.59 -33.07
N LYS A 427 5.11 -28.62 -33.33
CA LYS A 427 5.55 -29.84 -34.02
C LYS A 427 5.15 -29.88 -35.50
N GLU A 428 4.14 -29.12 -35.90
CA GLU A 428 3.55 -29.13 -37.25
C GLU A 428 3.33 -27.70 -37.78
N ASP A 429 2.98 -27.59 -39.06
CA ASP A 429 2.54 -26.34 -39.70
C ASP A 429 1.01 -26.21 -39.62
N LEU A 430 0.50 -24.99 -39.46
CA LEU A 430 -0.96 -24.76 -39.48
C LEU A 430 -1.48 -24.81 -40.92
N LEU A 431 -2.28 -25.84 -41.22
CA LEU A 431 -2.97 -26.02 -42.51
C LEU A 431 -4.49 -25.87 -42.41
N GLU A 432 -5.08 -26.35 -41.30
CA GLU A 432 -6.51 -26.21 -41.01
C GLU A 432 -6.86 -24.75 -40.65
N THR A 433 -8.04 -24.31 -41.06
CA THR A 433 -8.51 -22.94 -40.86
C THR A 433 -9.54 -22.81 -39.75
N ASP A 434 -10.23 -23.89 -39.39
CA ASP A 434 -11.23 -23.91 -38.32
C ASP A 434 -10.58 -24.15 -36.95
N PRO A 435 -10.66 -23.19 -36.00
CA PRO A 435 -10.11 -23.34 -34.66
C PRO A 435 -10.57 -24.56 -33.89
N ALA A 436 -11.84 -24.95 -34.04
CA ALA A 436 -12.39 -26.09 -33.33
C ALA A 436 -11.85 -27.43 -33.83
N LEU A 437 -11.26 -27.48 -35.03
CA LEU A 437 -10.68 -28.73 -35.59
C LEU A 437 -9.21 -28.92 -35.27
N TRP A 438 -8.42 -27.84 -35.11
CA TRP A 438 -7.00 -27.98 -34.78
C TRP A 438 -6.70 -27.93 -33.28
N THR A 439 -7.60 -27.42 -32.43
CA THR A 439 -7.33 -27.20 -30.99
C THR A 439 -7.02 -28.50 -30.24
N LEU A 440 -7.87 -29.53 -30.35
CA LEU A 440 -7.67 -30.79 -29.62
C LEU A 440 -6.50 -31.61 -30.16
N HIS A 441 -6.36 -31.70 -31.49
CA HIS A 441 -5.22 -32.37 -32.12
C HIS A 441 -3.89 -31.74 -31.71
N ARG A 442 -3.80 -30.41 -31.76
CA ARG A 442 -2.59 -29.70 -31.29
C ARG A 442 -2.33 -29.99 -29.81
N ALA A 443 -3.38 -30.01 -28.99
CA ALA A 443 -3.22 -30.26 -27.57
C ALA A 443 -2.71 -31.66 -27.26
N ASP A 444 -3.28 -32.71 -27.87
CA ASP A 444 -2.78 -34.09 -27.74
C ASP A 444 -1.32 -34.22 -28.17
N LEU A 445 -0.95 -33.57 -29.29
CA LEU A 445 0.40 -33.61 -29.85
C LEU A 445 1.47 -32.94 -28.95
N LEU A 446 1.08 -31.88 -28.22
CA LEU A 446 1.99 -31.06 -27.42
C LEU A 446 1.99 -31.41 -25.92
N LEU A 447 1.03 -32.22 -25.44
CA LEU A 447 0.77 -32.43 -24.01
C LEU A 447 1.98 -32.98 -23.23
N GLU A 448 2.72 -33.94 -23.79
CA GLU A 448 3.88 -34.55 -23.11
C GLU A 448 4.97 -33.50 -22.82
N ASP A 449 5.28 -32.64 -23.80
CA ASP A 449 6.27 -31.58 -23.65
C ASP A 449 5.78 -30.48 -22.70
N ALA A 450 4.48 -30.17 -22.73
CA ALA A 450 3.86 -29.23 -21.81
C ALA A 450 3.95 -29.70 -20.34
N ILE A 451 3.70 -30.99 -20.08
CA ILE A 451 3.88 -31.62 -18.76
C ILE A 451 5.33 -31.46 -18.30
N LYS A 452 6.30 -31.77 -19.16
CA LYS A 452 7.72 -31.66 -18.82
C LYS A 452 8.14 -30.24 -18.44
N ILE A 453 7.68 -29.24 -19.20
CA ILE A 453 7.98 -27.83 -18.89
C ILE A 453 7.38 -27.44 -17.52
N VAL A 454 6.15 -27.88 -17.23
CA VAL A 454 5.51 -27.62 -15.92
C VAL A 454 6.27 -28.30 -14.78
N ASP A 455 6.74 -29.53 -14.96
CA ASP A 455 7.56 -30.23 -13.97
C ASP A 455 8.88 -29.48 -13.70
N ASP A 456 9.58 -29.07 -14.78
CA ASP A 456 10.87 -28.38 -14.70
C ASP A 456 10.74 -27.00 -14.01
N PHE A 457 9.66 -26.26 -14.28
CA PHE A 457 9.43 -24.93 -13.70
C PHE A 457 8.84 -24.99 -12.27
N SER A 458 8.01 -26.01 -11.99
CA SER A 458 7.25 -26.19 -10.76
C SER A 458 6.41 -24.96 -10.36
N PRO A 459 5.37 -24.61 -11.16
CA PRO A 459 4.54 -23.43 -10.91
C PRO A 459 3.55 -23.61 -9.76
N ASP A 460 3.17 -22.49 -9.12
CA ASP A 460 2.07 -22.41 -8.15
C ASP A 460 0.70 -22.23 -8.85
N LEU A 461 0.70 -21.69 -10.07
CA LEU A 461 -0.51 -21.41 -10.87
C LEU A 461 -0.24 -21.56 -12.37
N ILE A 462 -1.21 -22.15 -13.08
CA ILE A 462 -1.27 -22.16 -14.55
C ILE A 462 -2.30 -21.13 -15.01
N ILE A 463 -1.95 -20.27 -15.95
CA ILE A 463 -2.92 -19.47 -16.70
C ILE A 463 -2.80 -19.86 -18.17
N TYR A 464 -3.91 -20.22 -18.82
CA TYR A 464 -3.89 -20.64 -20.21
C TYR A 464 -4.90 -19.85 -21.03
N ASP A 465 -4.51 -19.47 -22.24
CA ASP A 465 -5.44 -18.94 -23.23
C ASP A 465 -6.47 -20.01 -23.60
N PHE A 466 -7.73 -19.64 -23.86
CA PHE A 466 -8.75 -20.62 -24.23
C PHE A 466 -8.43 -21.43 -25.48
N PHE A 467 -7.59 -20.93 -26.40
CA PHE A 467 -7.06 -21.74 -27.50
C PHE A 467 -5.94 -22.67 -27.08
N SER A 468 -5.24 -22.42 -25.98
CA SER A 468 -4.11 -23.20 -25.45
C SER A 468 -4.54 -24.18 -24.37
N ILE A 469 -5.49 -25.07 -24.70
CA ILE A 469 -6.08 -26.03 -23.77
C ILE A 469 -5.07 -27.05 -23.19
N GLU A 470 -3.83 -27.10 -23.70
CA GLU A 470 -2.76 -27.87 -23.06
C GLU A 470 -2.59 -27.47 -21.58
N GLY A 471 -2.72 -26.18 -21.26
CA GLY A 471 -2.62 -25.71 -19.87
C GLY A 471 -3.75 -26.24 -18.98
N TYR A 472 -4.97 -26.37 -19.51
CA TYR A 472 -6.09 -27.03 -18.81
C TYR A 472 -5.77 -28.50 -18.53
N LEU A 473 -5.34 -29.23 -19.55
CA LEU A 473 -5.03 -30.67 -19.44
C LEU A 473 -3.90 -30.91 -18.44
N VAL A 474 -2.83 -30.12 -18.50
CA VAL A 474 -1.71 -30.22 -17.56
C VAL A 474 -2.16 -29.88 -16.13
N GLY A 475 -2.96 -28.83 -15.95
CA GLY A 475 -3.51 -28.46 -14.63
C GLY A 475 -4.31 -29.60 -13.99
N ARG A 476 -5.16 -30.27 -14.78
CA ARG A 476 -5.91 -31.46 -14.35
C ARG A 476 -5.00 -32.64 -14.02
N ILE A 477 -4.01 -32.95 -14.86
CA ILE A 477 -3.08 -34.07 -14.66
C ILE A 477 -2.20 -33.86 -13.42
N LYS A 478 -1.73 -32.64 -13.19
CA LYS A 478 -0.82 -32.29 -12.09
C LYS A 478 -1.52 -31.87 -10.80
N ASN A 479 -2.85 -31.73 -10.83
CA ASN A 479 -3.64 -31.21 -9.72
C ASN A 479 -3.13 -29.84 -9.23
N LEU A 480 -2.80 -28.96 -10.18
CA LEU A 480 -2.37 -27.58 -9.92
C LEU A 480 -3.53 -26.61 -10.14
N PRO A 481 -3.57 -25.45 -9.46
CA PRO A 481 -4.53 -24.40 -9.80
C PRO A 481 -4.39 -23.95 -11.25
N PHE A 482 -5.51 -23.77 -11.96
CA PHE A 482 -5.50 -23.33 -13.36
C PHE A 482 -6.63 -22.35 -13.69
N TYR A 483 -6.27 -21.20 -14.28
CA TYR A 483 -7.20 -20.16 -14.73
C TYR A 483 -7.18 -20.04 -16.25
N CYS A 484 -8.36 -19.84 -16.84
CA CYS A 484 -8.48 -19.58 -18.27
C CYS A 484 -8.40 -18.08 -18.55
N SER A 485 -7.64 -17.69 -19.55
CA SER A 485 -7.53 -16.33 -20.08
C SER A 485 -8.37 -16.22 -21.34
N LEU A 486 -9.30 -15.25 -21.37
CA LEU A 486 -10.24 -15.02 -22.47
C LEU A 486 -9.96 -13.68 -23.17
N PRO A 487 -8.96 -13.57 -24.06
CA PRO A 487 -8.67 -12.33 -24.80
C PRO A 487 -9.61 -12.18 -26.01
N ALA A 488 -10.90 -12.48 -25.82
CA ALA A 488 -11.94 -12.43 -26.83
C ALA A 488 -13.23 -11.85 -26.22
N PHE A 489 -14.10 -11.28 -27.05
CA PHE A 489 -15.36 -10.74 -26.55
C PHE A 489 -16.37 -11.86 -26.26
N ILE A 490 -16.78 -12.00 -25.00
CA ILE A 490 -17.66 -13.10 -24.55
C ILE A 490 -19.16 -12.77 -24.69
N GLY A 491 -19.94 -13.78 -25.08
CA GLY A 491 -21.40 -13.74 -25.21
C GLY A 491 -22.04 -15.07 -24.81
N PRO A 492 -23.38 -15.23 -24.94
CA PRO A 492 -24.07 -16.46 -24.54
C PRO A 492 -23.60 -17.68 -25.33
N PHE A 493 -23.54 -18.86 -24.69
CA PHE A 493 -23.20 -20.11 -25.37
C PHE A 493 -24.45 -20.75 -26.00
N ASN A 494 -24.75 -20.39 -27.26
CA ASN A 494 -26.00 -20.79 -27.91
C ASN A 494 -25.84 -21.78 -29.09
N ASN A 495 -24.62 -22.18 -29.44
CA ASN A 495 -24.35 -22.97 -30.65
C ASN A 495 -23.90 -24.41 -30.35
N GLN A 496 -24.68 -25.12 -29.51
CA GLN A 496 -24.43 -26.52 -29.14
C GLN A 496 -24.35 -27.46 -30.37
N ARG A 497 -25.11 -27.16 -31.44
CA ARG A 497 -25.06 -27.95 -32.67
C ARG A 497 -23.68 -27.90 -33.32
N TYR A 498 -23.10 -26.71 -33.46
CA TYR A 498 -21.76 -26.55 -34.02
C TYR A 498 -20.72 -27.24 -33.13
N LEU A 499 -20.80 -27.07 -31.80
CA LEU A 499 -19.91 -27.76 -30.87
C LEU A 499 -19.95 -29.27 -31.08
N LYS A 500 -21.15 -29.86 -31.09
CA LYS A 500 -21.34 -31.30 -31.25
C LYS A 500 -20.80 -31.82 -32.59
N GLU A 501 -21.03 -31.07 -33.67
CA GLU A 501 -20.49 -31.39 -34.99
C GLU A 501 -18.96 -31.41 -34.97
N LYS A 502 -18.31 -30.40 -34.38
CA LYS A 502 -16.85 -30.30 -34.32
C LYS A 502 -16.24 -31.35 -33.40
N LEU A 503 -16.83 -31.62 -32.24
CA LEU A 503 -16.34 -32.68 -31.35
C LEU A 503 -16.50 -34.08 -31.95
N SER A 504 -17.49 -34.29 -32.82
CA SER A 504 -17.70 -35.55 -33.54
C SER A 504 -16.77 -35.74 -34.76
N ALA A 505 -15.95 -34.74 -35.10
CA ALA A 505 -14.99 -34.85 -36.19
C ALA A 505 -13.93 -35.92 -35.86
N GLU A 506 -13.51 -36.67 -36.87
CA GLU A 506 -12.55 -37.78 -36.71
C GLU A 506 -11.27 -37.33 -35.99
N ILE A 507 -10.73 -36.17 -36.37
CA ILE A 507 -9.52 -35.60 -35.75
C ILE A 507 -9.68 -35.33 -34.24
N ASN A 508 -10.84 -34.83 -33.82
CA ASN A 508 -11.10 -34.52 -32.41
C ASN A 508 -11.41 -35.77 -31.59
N THR A 509 -12.17 -36.71 -32.15
CA THR A 509 -12.44 -38.01 -31.49
C THR A 509 -11.17 -38.85 -31.30
N GLN A 510 -10.25 -38.82 -32.27
CA GLN A 510 -8.93 -39.46 -32.16
C GLN A 510 -8.08 -38.80 -31.06
N ALA A 511 -8.01 -37.46 -31.03
CA ALA A 511 -7.27 -36.73 -30.01
C ALA A 511 -7.80 -37.01 -28.59
N LEU A 512 -9.13 -36.96 -28.39
CA LEU A 512 -9.75 -37.27 -27.09
C LEU A 512 -9.48 -38.72 -26.65
N SER A 513 -9.54 -39.68 -27.59
CA SER A 513 -9.23 -41.09 -27.30
C SER A 513 -7.76 -41.28 -26.91
N SER A 514 -6.84 -40.64 -27.63
CA SER A 514 -5.40 -40.63 -27.32
C SER A 514 -5.12 -40.04 -25.93
N ILE A 515 -5.72 -38.89 -25.60
CA ILE A 515 -5.55 -38.23 -24.30
C ILE A 515 -6.03 -39.14 -23.17
N LYS A 516 -7.23 -39.73 -23.32
CA LYS A 516 -7.80 -40.67 -22.35
C LYS A 516 -6.91 -41.88 -22.12
N GLU A 517 -6.43 -42.52 -23.19
CA GLU A 517 -5.60 -43.73 -23.11
C GLU A 517 -4.23 -43.45 -22.50
N LYS A 518 -3.56 -42.36 -22.90
CA LYS A 518 -2.19 -42.05 -22.46
C LYS A 518 -2.13 -41.46 -21.05
N TYR A 519 -3.08 -40.59 -20.69
CA TYR A 519 -3.01 -39.79 -19.47
C TYR A 519 -4.10 -40.13 -18.45
N GLN A 520 -4.99 -41.08 -18.76
CA GLN A 520 -6.11 -41.47 -17.88
C GLN A 520 -7.00 -40.28 -17.52
N LEU A 521 -7.14 -39.33 -18.45
CA LEU A 521 -7.92 -38.11 -18.29
C LEU A 521 -9.14 -38.15 -19.21
N ASP A 522 -10.33 -38.20 -18.61
CA ASP A 522 -11.59 -38.06 -19.33
C ASP A 522 -11.94 -36.58 -19.51
N VAL A 523 -12.21 -36.20 -20.76
CA VAL A 523 -12.76 -34.89 -21.16
C VAL A 523 -13.99 -35.16 -22.03
N ASN A 524 -15.16 -34.78 -21.53
CA ASN A 524 -16.46 -35.10 -22.11
C ASN A 524 -17.04 -33.92 -22.89
N GLU A 525 -18.05 -34.17 -23.72
CA GLU A 525 -18.77 -33.13 -24.48
C GLU A 525 -19.30 -32.00 -23.59
N GLU A 526 -19.75 -32.33 -22.38
CA GLU A 526 -20.28 -31.40 -21.37
C GLU A 526 -19.24 -30.47 -20.73
N ASP A 527 -17.95 -30.80 -20.86
CA ASP A 527 -16.86 -29.94 -20.37
C ASP A 527 -16.60 -28.76 -21.32
N PHE A 528 -17.04 -28.87 -22.58
CA PHE A 528 -16.76 -27.88 -23.61
C PHE A 528 -17.84 -26.81 -23.73
N GLU A 529 -17.37 -25.58 -23.92
CA GLU A 529 -18.15 -24.45 -24.40
C GLU A 529 -17.58 -23.93 -25.72
N LEU A 530 -18.22 -22.89 -26.27
CA LEU A 530 -17.67 -22.10 -27.36
C LEU A 530 -17.42 -20.66 -26.94
N VAL A 531 -16.29 -20.14 -27.39
CA VAL A 531 -16.01 -18.70 -27.44
C VAL A 531 -15.74 -18.40 -28.91
N SER A 532 -16.66 -17.69 -29.57
CA SER A 532 -16.68 -17.55 -31.03
C SER A 532 -16.79 -18.93 -31.71
N ASP A 533 -15.76 -19.31 -32.46
CA ASP A 533 -15.55 -20.52 -33.24
C ASP A 533 -14.49 -21.43 -32.60
N GLY A 534 -13.99 -21.07 -31.41
CA GLY A 534 -13.01 -21.82 -30.65
C GLY A 534 -13.63 -22.73 -29.59
N LEU A 535 -13.03 -23.91 -29.40
CA LEU A 535 -13.29 -24.76 -28.25
C LEU A 535 -12.79 -24.07 -26.98
N HIS A 536 -13.65 -23.94 -25.97
CA HIS A 536 -13.31 -23.38 -24.68
C HIS A 536 -13.54 -24.45 -23.60
N LEU A 537 -12.48 -24.77 -22.85
CA LEU A 537 -12.57 -25.54 -21.61
C LEU A 537 -12.47 -24.55 -20.45
N PRO A 538 -13.54 -24.32 -19.68
CA PRO A 538 -13.53 -23.38 -18.57
C PRO A 538 -12.51 -23.77 -17.48
N GLY A 539 -11.75 -22.80 -17.01
CA GLY A 539 -10.82 -22.97 -15.90
C GLY A 539 -11.56 -23.01 -14.57
N GLN A 540 -10.83 -23.18 -13.46
CA GLN A 540 -11.40 -22.92 -12.13
C GLN A 540 -11.85 -21.46 -11.99
N ILE A 541 -11.20 -20.57 -12.74
CA ILE A 541 -11.53 -19.15 -12.89
C ILE A 541 -11.33 -18.80 -14.36
N ASN A 542 -12.22 -17.97 -14.90
CA ASN A 542 -12.16 -17.49 -16.27
C ASN A 542 -11.96 -15.97 -16.28
N LEU A 543 -10.77 -15.51 -16.66
CA LEU A 543 -10.37 -14.11 -16.70
C LEU A 543 -10.87 -13.47 -18.00
N ILE A 544 -11.84 -12.55 -17.87
CA ILE A 544 -12.39 -11.79 -19.00
C ILE A 544 -11.61 -10.47 -19.11
N TRP A 545 -10.91 -10.31 -20.23
CA TRP A 545 -10.17 -9.08 -20.57
C TRP A 545 -11.11 -8.01 -21.15
N SER A 546 -12.10 -7.62 -20.35
CA SER A 546 -13.15 -6.65 -20.68
C SER A 546 -13.64 -5.96 -19.39
N PHE A 547 -14.51 -4.97 -19.56
CA PHE A 547 -15.26 -4.33 -18.48
C PHE A 547 -16.70 -4.84 -18.45
N LYS A 548 -17.26 -5.00 -17.24
CA LYS A 548 -18.60 -5.58 -17.06
C LYS A 548 -19.68 -4.80 -17.82
N GLU A 549 -19.60 -3.47 -17.81
CA GLU A 549 -20.63 -2.59 -18.39
C GLU A 549 -20.73 -2.71 -19.91
N VAL A 550 -19.59 -3.00 -20.56
CA VAL A 550 -19.54 -3.12 -22.01
C VAL A 550 -19.76 -4.53 -22.49
N THR A 551 -19.53 -5.55 -21.66
CA THR A 551 -19.94 -6.93 -21.96
C THR A 551 -21.46 -7.08 -21.91
N ARG A 552 -22.01 -8.00 -22.71
CA ARG A 552 -23.47 -8.24 -22.75
C ARG A 552 -23.94 -8.86 -21.44
N SER A 553 -25.14 -8.53 -21.00
CA SER A 553 -25.70 -9.08 -19.75
C SER A 553 -26.03 -10.57 -19.80
N ASP A 554 -26.17 -11.14 -21.00
CA ASP A 554 -26.49 -12.56 -21.23
C ASP A 554 -25.24 -13.44 -21.44
N TYR A 555 -24.04 -12.92 -21.21
CA TYR A 555 -22.79 -13.63 -21.52
C TYR A 555 -22.65 -15.00 -20.81
N SER A 556 -23.21 -15.14 -19.62
CA SER A 556 -23.16 -16.36 -18.79
C SER A 556 -24.20 -17.42 -19.18
N LEU A 557 -25.12 -17.09 -20.09
CA LEU A 557 -26.19 -18.02 -20.49
C LEU A 557 -25.59 -19.30 -21.10
N ASN A 558 -26.05 -20.44 -20.57
CA ASN A 558 -25.62 -21.81 -20.92
C ASN A 558 -24.13 -22.11 -20.67
N ARG A 559 -23.40 -21.26 -19.95
CA ARG A 559 -22.00 -21.53 -19.60
C ARG A 559 -21.89 -22.29 -18.28
N SER A 560 -20.70 -22.83 -18.03
CA SER A 560 -20.25 -23.43 -16.79
C SER A 560 -20.50 -22.49 -15.61
N PRO A 561 -20.85 -23.04 -14.43
CA PRO A 561 -20.99 -22.25 -13.22
C PRO A 561 -19.66 -21.71 -12.66
N ASN A 562 -18.51 -22.08 -13.26
CA ASN A 562 -17.21 -21.59 -12.81
C ASN A 562 -17.13 -20.05 -12.87
N PRO A 563 -16.46 -19.39 -11.91
CA PRO A 563 -16.36 -17.93 -11.87
C PRO A 563 -15.80 -17.30 -13.14
N TYR A 564 -16.43 -16.21 -13.57
CA TYR A 564 -15.99 -15.34 -14.67
C TYR A 564 -15.65 -13.95 -14.10
N VAL A 565 -14.38 -13.57 -14.16
CA VAL A 565 -13.86 -12.38 -13.47
C VAL A 565 -13.44 -11.33 -14.50
N PHE A 566 -14.02 -10.12 -14.40
CA PHE A 566 -13.67 -9.00 -15.27
C PHE A 566 -12.40 -8.31 -14.78
N VAL A 567 -11.33 -8.39 -15.57
CA VAL A 567 -10.00 -7.85 -15.21
C VAL A 567 -9.59 -6.63 -16.03
N GLY A 568 -10.53 -6.09 -16.82
CA GLY A 568 -10.32 -4.90 -17.63
C GLY A 568 -9.45 -5.16 -18.85
N ASN A 569 -8.85 -4.11 -19.39
CA ASN A 569 -7.85 -4.19 -20.45
C ASN A 569 -6.54 -3.54 -19.98
N LEU A 570 -5.42 -4.25 -20.14
CA LEU A 570 -4.10 -3.78 -19.73
C LEU A 570 -3.46 -2.79 -20.70
N ARG A 571 -3.99 -2.63 -21.93
CA ARG A 571 -3.46 -1.69 -22.95
C ARG A 571 -4.03 -0.28 -22.86
N GLY A 572 -4.07 0.28 -21.66
CA GLY A 572 -4.96 1.37 -21.31
C GLY A 572 -4.35 2.59 -20.64
N ASP A 573 -3.15 3.02 -21.03
CA ASP A 573 -2.73 4.37 -20.63
C ASP A 573 -3.68 5.40 -21.25
N ASN A 574 -4.35 6.18 -20.40
CA ASN A 574 -5.10 7.35 -20.83
C ASN A 574 -4.09 8.39 -21.32
N TYR A 575 -3.73 8.34 -22.59
CA TYR A 575 -3.12 9.50 -23.24
C TYR A 575 -4.07 10.69 -23.06
N GLU A 576 -3.54 11.81 -22.56
CA GLU A 576 -4.33 13.04 -22.54
C GLU A 576 -4.76 13.34 -23.97
N LYS A 577 -6.08 13.42 -24.19
CA LYS A 577 -6.63 13.77 -25.50
C LYS A 577 -6.08 15.14 -25.88
N THR A 578 -5.12 15.18 -26.79
CA THR A 578 -4.51 16.44 -27.23
C THR A 578 -5.56 17.22 -27.98
N ASN A 579 -6.17 18.21 -27.31
CA ASN A 579 -7.15 19.11 -27.91
C ASN A 579 -6.45 20.03 -28.92
N PHE A 580 -6.25 19.54 -30.14
CA PHE A 580 -5.87 20.40 -31.26
C PHE A 580 -7.12 21.16 -31.73
N LYS A 581 -7.44 22.28 -31.06
CA LYS A 581 -8.35 23.26 -31.65
C LYS A 581 -7.79 23.67 -33.03
N ASN A 582 -8.61 23.53 -34.07
CA ASN A 582 -8.35 23.91 -35.47
C ASN A 582 -7.66 22.88 -36.41
N LYS A 583 -7.78 21.56 -36.19
CA LYS A 583 -7.42 20.55 -37.20
C LYS A 583 -8.65 19.91 -37.86
N LYS A 584 -8.50 19.47 -39.11
CA LYS A 584 -9.52 18.68 -39.82
C LYS A 584 -9.80 17.38 -39.05
N PRO A 585 -11.03 16.84 -39.06
CA PRO A 585 -11.32 15.59 -38.38
C PRO A 585 -10.43 14.45 -38.86
N LEU A 586 -10.01 13.57 -37.95
CA LEU A 586 -9.15 12.43 -38.23
C LEU A 586 -9.92 11.11 -38.15
N ILE A 587 -9.95 10.40 -39.27
CA ILE A 587 -10.48 9.04 -39.37
C ILE A 587 -9.30 8.07 -39.29
N TYR A 588 -9.34 7.17 -38.31
CA TYR A 588 -8.43 6.04 -38.23
C TYR A 588 -9.09 4.80 -38.85
N LEU A 589 -8.44 4.16 -39.82
CA LEU A 589 -8.93 2.97 -40.52
C LEU A 589 -7.95 1.81 -40.31
N SER A 590 -8.41 0.73 -39.66
CA SER A 590 -7.61 -0.48 -39.46
C SER A 590 -8.48 -1.74 -39.39
N PHE A 591 -8.22 -2.70 -40.28
CA PHE A 591 -8.86 -4.02 -40.25
C PHE A 591 -8.02 -5.08 -39.51
N GLY A 592 -6.97 -4.67 -38.82
CA GLY A 592 -6.12 -5.55 -38.02
C GLY A 592 -5.37 -6.61 -38.82
N THR A 593 -4.59 -7.43 -38.12
CA THR A 593 -3.78 -8.50 -38.72
C THR A 593 -4.64 -9.65 -39.24
N VAL A 594 -5.81 -9.90 -38.65
CA VAL A 594 -6.72 -10.97 -39.08
C VAL A 594 -7.18 -10.75 -40.52
N VAL A 595 -7.62 -9.55 -40.87
CA VAL A 595 -8.04 -9.26 -42.25
C VAL A 595 -6.82 -9.02 -43.15
N MET A 596 -5.90 -8.14 -42.73
CA MET A 596 -4.79 -7.68 -43.58
C MET A 596 -3.67 -8.72 -43.77
N ASN A 597 -3.56 -9.74 -42.91
CA ASN A 597 -2.63 -10.86 -43.08
C ASN A 597 -3.35 -12.19 -43.29
N ASN A 598 -4.23 -12.64 -42.39
CA ASN A 598 -4.77 -14.01 -42.47
C ASN A 598 -5.68 -14.18 -43.69
N LEU A 599 -6.73 -13.34 -43.81
CA LEU A 599 -7.64 -13.40 -44.97
C LEU A 599 -6.92 -12.98 -46.25
N TRP A 600 -6.12 -11.91 -46.21
CA TRP A 600 -5.31 -11.49 -47.34
C TRP A 600 -4.45 -12.63 -47.89
N ASN A 601 -3.66 -13.32 -47.06
CA ASN A 601 -2.73 -14.34 -47.55
C ASN A 601 -3.43 -15.61 -48.06
N ARG A 602 -4.65 -15.90 -47.61
CA ARG A 602 -5.35 -17.17 -47.89
C ARG A 602 -6.38 -17.11 -49.02
N GLN A 603 -6.94 -15.94 -49.33
CA GLN A 603 -8.04 -15.81 -50.30
C GLN A 603 -7.73 -14.73 -51.34
N GLU A 604 -7.39 -15.15 -52.57
CA GLU A 604 -7.09 -14.22 -53.68
C GLU A 604 -8.27 -13.30 -54.01
N GLU A 605 -9.49 -13.84 -54.01
CA GLU A 605 -10.72 -13.09 -54.24
C GLU A 605 -10.90 -11.95 -53.22
N THR A 606 -10.62 -12.23 -51.94
CA THR A 606 -10.71 -11.24 -50.86
C THR A 606 -9.69 -10.11 -51.03
N ARG A 607 -8.49 -10.38 -51.58
CA ARG A 607 -7.51 -9.33 -51.92
C ARG A 607 -8.06 -8.37 -52.96
N LEU A 608 -8.63 -8.92 -54.04
CA LEU A 608 -9.19 -8.14 -55.14
C LEU A 608 -10.37 -7.29 -54.67
N GLN A 609 -11.25 -7.87 -53.85
CA GLN A 609 -12.39 -7.18 -53.28
C GLN A 609 -11.98 -6.09 -52.30
N LEU A 610 -11.04 -6.36 -51.39
CA LEU A 610 -10.53 -5.36 -50.45
C LEU A 610 -9.83 -4.21 -51.19
N THR A 611 -9.05 -4.52 -52.22
CA THR A 611 -8.40 -3.52 -53.08
C THR A 611 -9.42 -2.64 -53.79
N SER A 612 -10.42 -3.26 -54.42
CA SER A 612 -11.52 -2.55 -55.10
C SER A 612 -12.32 -1.69 -54.12
N PHE A 613 -12.66 -2.22 -52.95
CA PHE A 613 -13.39 -1.53 -51.89
C PHE A 613 -12.63 -0.30 -51.38
N ILE A 614 -11.35 -0.46 -51.01
CA ILE A 614 -10.51 0.65 -50.55
C ILE A 614 -10.33 1.70 -51.66
N GLY A 615 -10.15 1.28 -52.91
CA GLY A 615 -10.08 2.19 -54.06
C GLY A 615 -11.34 3.03 -54.23
N LYS A 616 -12.53 2.43 -54.12
CA LYS A 616 -13.81 3.13 -54.20
C LYS A 616 -14.01 4.09 -53.02
N LEU A 617 -13.67 3.67 -51.81
CA LEU A 617 -13.74 4.51 -50.61
C LEU A 617 -12.80 5.72 -50.72
N ALA A 618 -11.54 5.49 -51.11
CA ALA A 618 -10.55 6.53 -51.32
C ALA A 618 -10.99 7.55 -52.38
N ASN A 619 -11.51 7.09 -53.53
CA ASN A 619 -12.02 8.00 -54.56
C ASN A 619 -13.24 8.80 -54.09
N LYS A 620 -14.12 8.21 -53.28
CA LYS A 620 -15.29 8.91 -52.71
C LYS A 620 -14.88 9.98 -51.68
N TRP A 621 -13.76 9.79 -50.99
CA TRP A 621 -13.30 10.64 -49.89
C TRP A 621 -12.18 11.62 -50.23
N LYS A 622 -11.67 11.60 -51.46
CA LYS A 622 -10.52 12.43 -51.89
C LYS A 622 -10.73 13.94 -51.71
N ASP A 623 -11.98 14.41 -51.82
CA ASP A 623 -12.35 15.84 -51.74
C ASP A 623 -13.06 16.21 -50.42
N LYS A 624 -13.08 15.29 -49.44
CA LYS A 624 -13.74 15.51 -48.14
C LYS A 624 -12.82 16.26 -47.18
N ASP A 625 -13.41 17.05 -46.28
CA ASP A 625 -12.66 17.89 -45.35
C ASP A 625 -12.21 17.16 -44.07
N TYR A 626 -11.71 15.93 -44.21
CA TYR A 626 -11.12 15.14 -43.12
C TYR A 626 -9.88 14.40 -43.59
N GLN A 627 -9.08 13.96 -42.62
CA GLN A 627 -7.83 13.22 -42.75
C GLN A 627 -8.09 11.73 -42.53
N VAL A 628 -7.42 10.84 -43.27
CA VAL A 628 -7.53 9.38 -43.10
C VAL A 628 -6.16 8.80 -42.79
N ILE A 629 -6.00 8.12 -41.65
CA ILE A 629 -4.84 7.25 -41.40
C ILE A 629 -5.26 5.81 -41.66
N PHE A 630 -4.59 5.13 -42.60
CA PHE A 630 -4.87 3.75 -42.95
C PHE A 630 -3.66 2.85 -42.65
N VAL A 631 -3.88 1.78 -41.89
CA VAL A 631 -2.84 0.82 -41.54
C VAL A 631 -2.98 -0.46 -42.37
N THR A 632 -1.96 -0.75 -43.19
CA THR A 632 -2.01 -1.82 -44.19
C THR A 632 -1.29 -3.10 -43.79
N GLN A 633 -0.52 -3.12 -42.70
CA GLN A 633 0.31 -4.28 -42.33
C GLN A 633 1.28 -4.69 -43.46
N GLY A 634 1.86 -3.71 -44.17
CA GLY A 634 2.80 -3.95 -45.26
C GLY A 634 2.14 -4.35 -46.59
N LYS A 635 0.80 -4.30 -46.70
CA LYS A 635 0.11 -4.64 -47.95
C LYS A 635 -0.03 -3.40 -48.84
N HIS A 636 0.31 -3.56 -50.11
CA HIS A 636 0.16 -2.51 -51.12
C HIS A 636 -1.16 -2.72 -51.88
N LEU A 637 -2.19 -1.93 -51.56
CA LEU A 637 -3.51 -2.06 -52.19
C LEU A 637 -3.68 -1.13 -53.40
N LEU A 638 -3.24 0.12 -53.31
CA LEU A 638 -3.38 1.11 -54.38
C LEU A 638 -2.01 1.69 -54.76
N ASP A 639 -1.81 1.96 -56.05
CA ASP A 639 -0.58 2.61 -56.55
C ASP A 639 -0.44 4.06 -56.05
N GLN A 640 -1.56 4.78 -55.92
CA GLN A 640 -1.59 6.14 -55.42
C GLN A 640 -2.84 6.35 -54.55
N TYR A 641 -2.63 6.84 -53.33
CA TYR A 641 -3.69 7.27 -52.43
C TYR A 641 -3.96 8.77 -52.57
N PRO A 642 -5.19 9.24 -52.28
CA PRO A 642 -5.50 10.67 -52.25
C PRO A 642 -4.63 11.45 -51.25
N GLN A 643 -4.47 12.77 -51.45
CA GLN A 643 -3.62 13.62 -50.60
C GLN A 643 -4.05 13.67 -49.12
N ASN A 644 -5.32 13.39 -48.82
CA ASN A 644 -5.84 13.35 -47.45
C ASN A 644 -5.72 11.97 -46.79
N TRP A 645 -5.01 11.02 -47.39
CA TRP A 645 -4.73 9.69 -46.84
C TRP A 645 -3.26 9.55 -46.46
N TRP A 646 -3.00 9.15 -45.21
CA TRP A 646 -1.69 8.74 -44.71
C TRP A 646 -1.70 7.23 -44.51
N VAL A 647 -0.87 6.52 -45.25
CA VAL A 647 -0.82 5.06 -45.24
C VAL A 647 0.45 4.59 -44.56
N TYR A 648 0.31 3.71 -43.57
CA TYR A 648 1.41 3.17 -42.79
C TYR A 648 1.33 1.64 -42.71
N ASP A 649 2.47 0.98 -42.59
CA ASP A 649 2.51 -0.45 -42.38
C ASP A 649 2.10 -0.81 -40.94
N HIS A 650 2.65 -0.08 -39.97
CA HIS A 650 2.40 -0.24 -38.54
C HIS A 650 2.40 1.13 -37.83
N VAL A 651 1.60 1.25 -36.76
CA VAL A 651 1.49 2.47 -35.93
C VAL A 651 1.31 2.08 -34.46
N ASP A 652 1.58 3.02 -33.55
CA ASP A 652 1.05 2.95 -32.19
C ASP A 652 -0.45 3.28 -32.24
N GLN A 653 -1.28 2.24 -32.14
CA GLN A 653 -2.73 2.39 -32.27
C GLN A 653 -3.33 3.28 -31.17
N VAL A 654 -2.83 3.20 -29.93
CA VAL A 654 -3.38 3.98 -28.82
C VAL A 654 -3.03 5.47 -29.02
N GLU A 655 -1.82 5.76 -29.50
CA GLU A 655 -1.44 7.14 -29.87
C GLU A 655 -2.35 7.71 -30.95
N ILE A 656 -2.62 6.94 -32.02
CA ILE A 656 -3.51 7.40 -33.10
C ILE A 656 -4.95 7.59 -32.60
N LEU A 657 -5.47 6.64 -31.81
CA LEU A 657 -6.80 6.73 -31.22
C LEU A 657 -6.95 7.97 -30.31
N SER A 658 -5.91 8.35 -29.56
CA SER A 658 -5.95 9.58 -28.72
C SER A 658 -6.19 10.87 -29.53
N ARG A 659 -5.99 10.82 -30.85
CA ARG A 659 -6.16 11.95 -31.78
C ARG A 659 -7.31 11.74 -32.78
N ALA A 660 -7.90 10.56 -32.85
CA ALA A 660 -8.92 10.22 -33.83
C ALA A 660 -10.31 10.71 -33.40
N ASP A 661 -11.11 11.10 -34.38
CA ASP A 661 -12.52 11.46 -34.21
C ASP A 661 -13.44 10.28 -34.53
N VAL A 662 -13.03 9.40 -35.45
CA VAL A 662 -13.75 8.19 -35.82
C VAL A 662 -12.77 7.05 -36.04
N PHE A 663 -13.08 5.88 -35.49
CA PHE A 663 -12.33 4.65 -35.72
C PHE A 663 -13.12 3.66 -36.57
N ILE A 664 -12.65 3.37 -37.77
CA ILE A 664 -13.20 2.33 -38.64
C ILE A 664 -12.41 1.05 -38.40
N THR A 665 -13.10 0.03 -37.88
CA THR A 665 -12.48 -1.20 -37.40
C THR A 665 -13.25 -2.43 -37.83
N HIS A 666 -12.56 -3.56 -37.91
CA HIS A 666 -13.20 -4.86 -38.07
C HIS A 666 -13.90 -5.35 -36.78
N GLY A 667 -13.68 -4.69 -35.64
CA GLY A 667 -14.33 -5.05 -34.37
C GLY A 667 -13.57 -6.08 -33.52
N GLY A 668 -12.25 -6.22 -33.69
CA GLY A 668 -11.45 -7.08 -32.81
C GLY A 668 -11.47 -6.59 -31.35
N SER A 669 -11.55 -7.53 -30.39
CA SER A 669 -11.73 -7.23 -28.96
C SER A 669 -10.72 -6.21 -28.40
N ASN A 670 -9.42 -6.35 -28.68
CA ASN A 670 -8.41 -5.39 -28.18
C ASN A 670 -8.66 -3.97 -28.71
N SER A 671 -8.96 -3.83 -30.01
CA SER A 671 -9.20 -2.53 -30.64
C SER A 671 -10.49 -1.88 -30.15
N PHE A 672 -11.53 -2.67 -29.84
CA PHE A 672 -12.75 -2.19 -29.20
C PHE A 672 -12.46 -1.56 -27.84
N HIS A 673 -11.69 -2.24 -26.99
CA HIS A 673 -11.35 -1.72 -25.67
C HIS A 673 -10.40 -0.51 -25.72
N GLU A 674 -9.42 -0.50 -26.61
CA GLU A 674 -8.54 0.66 -26.81
C GLU A 674 -9.35 1.90 -27.26
N SER A 675 -10.32 1.71 -28.18
CA SER A 675 -11.24 2.78 -28.61
C SER A 675 -12.13 3.28 -27.48
N LEU A 676 -12.59 2.36 -26.62
CA LEU A 676 -13.40 2.66 -25.44
C LEU A 676 -12.65 3.54 -24.44
N LEU A 677 -11.39 3.20 -24.16
CA LEU A 677 -10.53 3.95 -23.24
C LEU A 677 -10.16 5.34 -23.81
N GLN A 678 -9.88 5.44 -25.11
CA GLN A 678 -9.60 6.71 -25.79
C GLN A 678 -10.87 7.53 -26.13
N LYS A 679 -12.06 6.97 -25.85
CA LYS A 679 -13.36 7.61 -26.09
C LYS A 679 -13.56 8.01 -27.55
N VAL A 680 -13.25 7.09 -28.46
CA VAL A 680 -13.37 7.27 -29.91
C VAL A 680 -14.57 6.47 -30.42
N PRO A 681 -15.57 7.12 -31.04
CA PRO A 681 -16.66 6.44 -31.71
C PRO A 681 -16.20 5.52 -32.84
N MET A 682 -16.93 4.42 -33.04
CA MET A 682 -16.54 3.37 -33.99
C MET A 682 -17.50 3.23 -35.18
N VAL A 683 -16.95 2.87 -36.35
CA VAL A 683 -17.70 2.25 -37.44
C VAL A 683 -17.19 0.81 -37.57
N VAL A 684 -18.03 -0.17 -37.23
CA VAL A 684 -17.61 -1.57 -37.14
C VAL A 684 -18.00 -2.32 -38.41
N VAL A 685 -17.00 -2.92 -39.07
CA VAL A 685 -17.11 -3.74 -40.28
C VAL A 685 -16.76 -5.19 -39.91
N PRO A 686 -17.67 -5.95 -39.28
CA PRO A 686 -17.35 -7.29 -38.80
C PRO A 686 -17.21 -8.29 -39.96
N PHE A 687 -16.22 -9.17 -39.88
CA PHE A 687 -15.99 -10.23 -40.87
C PHE A 687 -16.39 -11.61 -40.36
N PHE A 688 -16.07 -11.96 -39.11
CA PHE A 688 -16.45 -13.24 -38.49
C PHE A 688 -16.16 -13.25 -36.99
N GLY A 689 -16.65 -14.28 -36.30
CA GLY A 689 -16.32 -14.55 -34.91
C GLY A 689 -16.83 -13.52 -33.91
N ASP A 690 -16.02 -13.18 -32.91
CA ASP A 690 -16.37 -12.24 -31.83
C ASP A 690 -16.64 -10.81 -32.33
N GLN A 691 -16.13 -10.46 -33.52
CA GLN A 691 -16.35 -9.17 -34.19
C GLN A 691 -17.84 -8.84 -34.38
N LEU A 692 -18.67 -9.85 -34.65
CA LEU A 692 -20.12 -9.68 -34.82
C LEU A 692 -20.78 -9.25 -33.51
N LEU A 693 -20.36 -9.85 -32.39
CA LEU A 693 -20.84 -9.50 -31.05
C LEU A 693 -20.39 -8.09 -30.66
N VAL A 694 -19.13 -7.74 -30.94
CA VAL A 694 -18.61 -6.38 -30.72
C VAL A 694 -19.40 -5.36 -31.53
N ALA A 695 -19.63 -5.62 -32.82
CA ALA A 695 -20.35 -4.69 -33.69
C ALA A 695 -21.77 -4.40 -33.17
N LYS A 696 -22.52 -5.45 -32.81
CA LYS A 696 -23.84 -5.33 -32.20
C LYS A 696 -23.78 -4.55 -30.88
N ARG A 697 -22.78 -4.83 -30.04
CA ARG A 697 -22.66 -4.18 -28.74
C ARG A 697 -22.30 -2.70 -28.84
N VAL A 698 -21.45 -2.33 -29.79
CA VAL A 698 -21.12 -0.92 -30.10
C VAL A 698 -22.38 -0.13 -30.44
N GLU A 699 -23.26 -0.70 -31.26
CA GLU A 699 -24.54 -0.09 -31.65
C GLU A 699 -25.53 -0.03 -30.46
N GLU A 700 -25.71 -1.14 -29.72
CA GLU A 700 -26.57 -1.21 -28.53
C GLU A 700 -26.20 -0.17 -27.46
N LEU A 701 -24.89 0.09 -27.29
CA LEU A 701 -24.39 1.06 -26.33
C LEU A 701 -24.39 2.50 -26.86
N GLY A 702 -24.64 2.73 -28.16
CA GLY A 702 -24.55 4.05 -28.78
C GLY A 702 -23.11 4.59 -28.89
N LEU A 703 -22.12 3.69 -28.98
CA LEU A 703 -20.69 4.02 -29.09
C LEU A 703 -20.22 4.11 -30.55
N GLY A 704 -21.10 3.78 -31.49
CA GLY A 704 -20.76 3.73 -32.91
C GLY A 704 -21.85 3.07 -33.73
N ILE A 705 -21.53 2.77 -34.98
CA ILE A 705 -22.46 2.21 -35.97
C ILE A 705 -21.93 0.89 -36.49
N ASN A 706 -22.79 -0.14 -36.49
CA ASN A 706 -22.53 -1.42 -37.12
C ASN A 706 -22.93 -1.36 -38.61
N VAL A 707 -21.98 -1.63 -39.51
CA VAL A 707 -22.25 -1.64 -40.97
C VAL A 707 -22.21 -3.05 -41.57
N GLY A 708 -22.04 -4.08 -40.75
CA GLY A 708 -22.06 -5.49 -41.16
C GLY A 708 -23.47 -6.03 -41.46
N GLY A 709 -23.54 -7.25 -41.98
CA GLY A 709 -24.81 -7.98 -42.19
C GLY A 709 -24.75 -9.43 -41.67
N SER A 710 -25.91 -9.97 -41.28
CA SER A 710 -26.20 -11.35 -40.80
C SER A 710 -25.37 -11.88 -39.62
N ASP A 711 -26.07 -12.36 -38.58
CA ASP A 711 -25.53 -12.91 -37.31
C ASP A 711 -24.85 -14.31 -37.42
N SER A 712 -24.32 -14.73 -38.58
CA SER A 712 -23.81 -16.09 -38.76
C SER A 712 -22.35 -16.24 -38.29
N ILE A 713 -22.10 -17.21 -37.41
CA ILE A 713 -20.77 -17.54 -36.85
C ILE A 713 -19.90 -18.33 -37.86
N ASP A 714 -20.50 -18.90 -38.92
CA ASP A 714 -19.80 -19.71 -39.91
C ASP A 714 -18.95 -18.86 -40.87
N THR A 715 -17.61 -19.03 -40.80
CA THR A 715 -16.62 -18.36 -41.65
C THR A 715 -16.78 -18.65 -43.14
N HIS A 716 -17.46 -19.75 -43.51
CA HIS A 716 -17.80 -20.03 -44.91
C HIS A 716 -19.02 -19.26 -45.42
N SER A 717 -19.85 -18.74 -44.51
CA SER A 717 -21.09 -18.04 -44.82
C SER A 717 -20.94 -16.52 -44.97
N THR A 718 -19.88 -15.92 -44.42
CA THR A 718 -19.55 -14.48 -44.57
C THR A 718 -18.95 -14.12 -45.93
N LYS A 719 -19.53 -14.70 -46.99
CA LYS A 719 -19.22 -14.36 -48.38
C LYS A 719 -19.65 -12.93 -48.69
N ILE A 720 -18.67 -12.04 -48.68
CA ILE A 720 -18.51 -10.94 -49.66
C ILE A 720 -19.62 -9.88 -49.58
N PHE A 721 -19.44 -8.91 -48.68
CA PHE A 721 -20.18 -7.64 -48.70
C PHE A 721 -19.28 -6.40 -48.89
N LEU A 722 -17.98 -6.59 -49.22
CA LEU A 722 -17.04 -5.52 -49.60
C LEU A 722 -17.41 -4.93 -50.98
N ASN A 723 -18.59 -4.33 -51.07
CA ASN A 723 -19.24 -3.83 -52.28
C ASN A 723 -19.52 -2.32 -52.18
N GLU A 724 -20.18 -1.75 -53.19
CA GLU A 724 -20.52 -0.32 -53.20
C GLU A 724 -21.53 0.08 -52.12
N ASP A 725 -22.42 -0.82 -51.72
CA ASP A 725 -23.38 -0.57 -50.63
C ASP A 725 -22.64 -0.38 -49.30
N LEU A 726 -21.61 -1.18 -49.02
CA LEU A 726 -20.79 -0.99 -47.82
C LEU A 726 -20.03 0.35 -47.84
N VAL A 727 -19.47 0.75 -48.99
CA VAL A 727 -18.83 2.07 -49.14
C VAL A 727 -19.82 3.19 -48.81
N PHE A 728 -21.07 3.06 -49.26
CA PHE A 728 -22.13 4.02 -48.94
C PHE A 728 -22.51 4.01 -47.45
N LYS A 729 -22.63 2.84 -46.84
CA LYS A 729 -22.91 2.69 -45.40
C LYS A 729 -21.83 3.32 -44.54
N ILE A 730 -20.55 3.07 -44.85
CA ILE A 730 -19.42 3.65 -44.12
C ILE A 730 -19.37 5.18 -44.29
N ASP A 731 -19.58 5.71 -45.50
CA ASP A 731 -19.62 7.17 -45.73
C ASP A 731 -20.75 7.84 -44.93
N THR A 732 -21.93 7.22 -44.92
CA THR A 732 -23.08 7.69 -44.12
C THR A 732 -22.76 7.64 -42.63
N ALA A 733 -22.24 6.51 -42.13
CA ALA A 733 -21.91 6.32 -40.72
C ALA A 733 -20.84 7.30 -40.22
N VAL A 734 -19.76 7.49 -40.98
CA VAL A 734 -18.71 8.48 -40.66
C VAL A 734 -19.29 9.88 -40.62
N SER A 735 -20.11 10.24 -41.60
CA SER A 735 -20.74 11.58 -41.65
C SER A 735 -21.67 11.81 -40.46
N GLU A 736 -22.43 10.80 -40.06
CA GLU A 736 -23.31 10.86 -38.89
C GLU A 736 -22.52 11.04 -37.59
N ILE A 737 -21.48 10.22 -37.37
CA ILE A 737 -20.65 10.29 -36.17
C ILE A 737 -19.96 11.66 -36.07
N LEU A 738 -19.42 12.18 -37.18
CA LEU A 738 -18.76 13.49 -37.20
C LEU A 738 -19.71 14.67 -36.96
N THR A 739 -21.01 14.52 -37.25
CA THR A 739 -22.01 15.59 -37.09
C THR A 739 -22.81 15.47 -35.79
N SER A 740 -22.83 14.30 -35.16
CA SER A 740 -23.59 14.03 -33.94
C SER A 740 -22.70 13.94 -32.71
N SER A 741 -22.85 14.88 -31.79
CA SER A 741 -22.16 14.82 -30.49
C SER A 741 -22.67 13.69 -29.59
N ALA A 742 -23.75 12.99 -29.96
CA ALA A 742 -24.36 11.94 -29.14
C ALA A 742 -23.38 10.77 -28.88
N TYR A 743 -22.64 10.35 -29.90
CA TYR A 743 -21.66 9.25 -29.79
C TYR A 743 -20.51 9.60 -28.83
N ALA A 744 -19.93 10.79 -28.97
CA ALA A 744 -18.87 11.27 -28.09
C ALA A 744 -19.37 11.44 -26.64
N ASN A 745 -20.57 11.97 -26.45
CA ASN A 745 -21.17 12.15 -25.12
C ASN A 745 -21.45 10.82 -24.41
N LYS A 746 -21.74 9.75 -25.17
CA LYS A 746 -22.08 8.45 -24.61
C LYS A 746 -20.96 7.83 -23.79
N PHE A 747 -19.70 8.01 -24.20
CA PHE A 747 -18.53 7.56 -23.43
C PHE A 747 -18.46 8.15 -22.02
N SER A 748 -18.98 9.37 -21.81
CA SER A 748 -18.98 10.00 -20.47
C SER A 748 -20.04 9.40 -19.53
N SER A 749 -21.00 8.63 -20.06
CA SER A 749 -22.06 7.98 -19.27
C SER A 749 -21.72 6.57 -18.82
N ILE A 750 -20.64 5.98 -19.33
CA ILE A 750 -20.22 4.62 -19.01
C ILE A 750 -19.07 4.69 -18.01
N SER A 751 -19.30 4.21 -16.78
CA SER A 751 -18.25 3.99 -15.80
C SER A 751 -17.71 2.58 -15.99
N LEU A 752 -16.43 2.42 -16.30
CA LEU A 752 -15.82 1.12 -16.54
C LEU A 752 -15.35 0.52 -15.21
N SER A 753 -15.81 -0.69 -14.90
CA SER A 753 -15.43 -1.44 -13.71
C SER A 753 -14.66 -2.72 -14.07
N ALA A 754 -13.60 -2.97 -13.32
CA ALA A 754 -12.73 -4.13 -13.49
C ALA A 754 -11.90 -4.37 -12.23
N LEU A 755 -11.62 -5.63 -11.92
CA LEU A 755 -10.75 -6.02 -10.82
C LEU A 755 -9.28 -5.87 -11.25
N PRO A 756 -8.43 -5.15 -10.51
CA PRO A 756 -7.00 -5.09 -10.83
C PRO A 756 -6.37 -6.48 -10.76
N ILE A 757 -5.92 -7.01 -11.90
CA ILE A 757 -5.38 -8.38 -12.01
C ILE A 757 -4.21 -8.64 -11.05
N SER A 758 -3.35 -7.65 -10.82
CA SER A 758 -2.23 -7.75 -9.88
C SER A 758 -2.69 -8.00 -8.44
N SER A 759 -3.71 -7.29 -7.99
CA SER A 759 -4.33 -7.49 -6.68
C SER A 759 -4.99 -8.87 -6.57
N PHE A 760 -5.67 -9.30 -7.63
CA PHE A 760 -6.33 -10.59 -7.70
C PHE A 760 -5.35 -11.76 -7.57
N LEU A 761 -4.24 -11.74 -8.31
CA LEU A 761 -3.23 -12.81 -8.26
C LEU A 761 -2.46 -12.85 -6.92
N CYS A 762 -2.32 -11.69 -6.25
CA CYS A 762 -1.67 -11.58 -4.94
C CYS A 762 -2.53 -12.14 -3.79
N GLN A 763 -3.86 -12.09 -3.89
CA GLN A 763 -4.77 -12.49 -2.82
C GLN A 763 -5.39 -13.87 -3.11
N GLU A 764 -5.43 -14.77 -2.11
CA GLU A 764 -6.35 -15.92 -2.14
C GLU A 764 -7.74 -15.40 -1.78
N ILE A 765 -8.40 -14.67 -2.69
CA ILE A 765 -9.77 -14.21 -2.48
C ILE A 765 -10.65 -15.46 -2.44
N PRO A 766 -11.38 -15.73 -1.33
CA PRO A 766 -12.36 -16.80 -1.32
C PRO A 766 -13.44 -16.44 -2.35
N LEU A 767 -13.55 -17.26 -3.38
CA LEU A 767 -14.64 -17.17 -4.35
C LEU A 767 -15.80 -17.99 -3.77
N GLU A 768 -16.94 -17.37 -3.48
CA GLU A 768 -18.16 -18.14 -3.20
C GLU A 768 -18.71 -18.68 -4.53
N ASP A 769 -19.43 -19.81 -4.46
CA ASP A 769 -19.92 -20.54 -5.63
C ASP A 769 -20.86 -19.66 -6.49
N GLY A 770 -20.45 -19.39 -7.73
CA GLY A 770 -21.25 -18.67 -8.73
C GLY A 770 -21.08 -17.15 -8.76
N ASP A 771 -20.13 -16.58 -8.02
CA ASP A 771 -19.93 -15.13 -7.98
C ASP A 771 -19.25 -14.57 -9.24
N ILE A 772 -19.92 -13.59 -9.85
CA ILE A 772 -19.33 -12.67 -10.82
C ILE A 772 -18.60 -11.60 -10.01
N ILE A 773 -17.28 -11.74 -9.85
CA ILE A 773 -16.50 -10.66 -9.22
C ILE A 773 -16.26 -9.57 -10.25
N VAL A 774 -16.89 -8.44 -9.98
CA VAL A 774 -16.68 -7.18 -10.67
C VAL A 774 -15.91 -6.32 -9.72
N GLY A 775 -14.85 -5.69 -10.20
CA GLY A 775 -14.33 -4.50 -9.55
C GLY A 775 -15.31 -3.34 -9.70
N ASP A 776 -16.55 -3.49 -9.22
CA ASP A 776 -17.21 -2.35 -8.59
C ASP A 776 -16.16 -1.84 -7.62
N ASN A 777 -15.89 -0.52 -7.63
CA ASN A 777 -14.94 0.12 -6.72
C ASN A 777 -14.71 -0.76 -5.50
N TYR A 778 -13.47 -1.09 -5.16
CA TYR A 778 -13.16 -1.48 -3.80
C TYR A 778 -13.55 -0.29 -2.88
N HIS A 779 -14.84 -0.09 -2.66
CA HIS A 779 -15.38 -0.01 -1.34
C HIS A 779 -14.80 -1.23 -0.64
N ILE A 780 -13.83 -0.96 0.23
CA ILE A 780 -13.72 -1.63 1.51
C ILE A 780 -15.14 -2.12 1.85
N PRO A 781 -15.39 -3.44 1.99
CA PRO A 781 -16.74 -3.96 2.16
C PRO A 781 -17.46 -3.03 3.11
N GLU A 782 -18.65 -2.56 2.72
CA GLU A 782 -19.49 -1.80 3.62
C GLU A 782 -19.49 -2.58 4.95
N LEU A 783 -18.74 -2.03 5.90
CA LEU A 783 -18.53 -2.54 7.24
C LEU A 783 -19.83 -2.33 8.05
N SER A 784 -21.00 -2.38 7.40
CA SER A 784 -22.23 -1.87 7.94
C SER A 784 -23.04 -2.93 8.68
N ASN A 785 -22.82 -4.23 8.44
CA ASN A 785 -23.71 -5.27 8.98
C ASN A 785 -23.06 -6.46 9.73
N SER A 786 -21.75 -6.49 9.92
CA SER A 786 -21.10 -7.48 10.82
C SER A 786 -20.00 -6.91 11.71
N LEU A 787 -19.93 -5.57 11.83
CA LEU A 787 -19.11 -4.93 12.85
C LEU A 787 -19.84 -4.95 14.20
N PRO A 788 -19.14 -5.26 15.31
CA PRO A 788 -19.61 -4.92 16.64
C PRO A 788 -20.02 -3.44 16.65
N HIS A 789 -21.15 -3.11 17.28
CA HIS A 789 -21.74 -1.76 17.30
C HIS A 789 -20.71 -0.64 17.62
N THR A 790 -19.65 -0.98 18.37
CA THR A 790 -18.45 -0.18 18.67
C THR A 790 -17.70 0.34 17.45
N VAL A 791 -17.51 -0.49 16.42
CA VAL A 791 -16.72 -0.12 15.23
C VAL A 791 -17.58 0.67 14.23
N LYS A 792 -18.90 0.40 14.18
CA LYS A 792 -19.85 1.20 13.40
C LYS A 792 -19.95 2.65 13.92
N SER A 793 -20.02 2.83 15.24
CA SER A 793 -20.00 4.17 15.85
C SER A 793 -18.65 4.89 15.73
N TYR A 794 -17.54 4.15 15.61
CA TYR A 794 -16.20 4.69 15.35
C TYR A 794 -16.06 5.15 13.89
N LEU A 795 -16.67 4.42 12.93
CA LEU A 795 -16.67 4.75 11.51
C LEU A 795 -17.69 5.85 11.15
N ASP A 796 -18.85 5.90 11.82
CA ASP A 796 -19.82 7.00 11.68
C ASP A 796 -19.25 8.36 12.14
N LEU A 797 -18.25 8.33 13.03
CA LEU A 797 -17.49 9.51 13.49
C LEU A 797 -16.51 10.02 12.43
N LEU A 798 -16.09 9.15 11.51
CA LEU A 798 -15.19 9.45 10.40
C LEU A 798 -15.96 9.84 9.12
N SER A 799 -17.23 9.44 8.99
CA SER A 799 -18.07 9.68 7.80
C SER A 799 -19.09 10.83 7.96
N GLY A 800 -19.31 11.34 9.17
CA GLY A 800 -20.23 12.44 9.44
C GLY A 800 -19.68 13.83 9.10
N GLY A 801 -19.97 14.32 7.90
CA GLY A 801 -19.74 15.71 7.51
C GLY A 801 -20.46 16.72 8.42
N GLN A 802 -19.76 17.80 8.77
CA GLN A 802 -20.24 19.02 9.42
C GLN A 802 -21.25 18.83 10.57
N ASN A 803 -20.80 18.52 11.78
CA ASN A 803 -21.46 19.00 13.01
C ASN A 803 -20.57 18.84 14.25
N ARG A 804 -20.45 19.89 15.07
CA ARG A 804 -19.84 19.82 16.40
C ARG A 804 -20.55 18.74 17.23
N PHE A 805 -19.82 17.72 17.67
CA PHE A 805 -20.35 16.72 18.60
C PHE A 805 -20.52 17.34 19.99
N SER A 806 -21.67 17.13 20.62
CA SER A 806 -21.90 17.48 22.02
C SER A 806 -21.14 16.50 22.94
N SER A 807 -20.70 16.97 24.11
CA SER A 807 -20.04 16.15 25.16
C SER A 807 -20.80 14.84 25.43
N GLN A 808 -22.14 14.90 25.42
CA GLN A 808 -23.04 13.77 25.59
C GLN A 808 -22.85 12.62 24.57
N LYS A 809 -22.47 12.91 23.31
CA LYS A 809 -22.28 11.87 22.27
C LYS A 809 -20.90 11.21 22.35
N ILE A 810 -19.88 11.95 22.78
CA ILE A 810 -18.54 11.42 23.03
C ILE A 810 -18.56 10.51 24.27
N ASP A 811 -19.29 10.91 25.31
CA ASP A 811 -19.48 10.06 26.50
C ASP A 811 -20.22 8.75 26.17
N ASN A 812 -21.13 8.76 25.20
CA ASN A 812 -21.82 7.54 24.73
C ASN A 812 -20.91 6.63 23.87
N LEU A 813 -19.92 7.18 23.15
CA LEU A 813 -18.93 6.43 22.38
C LEU A 813 -17.87 5.79 23.28
N LEU A 814 -17.37 6.54 24.26
CA LEU A 814 -16.47 6.03 25.29
C LEU A 814 -17.16 4.93 26.11
N PHE A 815 -18.48 5.04 26.33
CA PHE A 815 -19.27 4.00 26.97
C PHE A 815 -19.46 2.75 26.08
N SER A 816 -19.69 2.90 24.77
CA SER A 816 -19.84 1.75 23.87
C SER A 816 -18.53 0.97 23.70
N LEU A 817 -17.38 1.65 23.75
CA LEU A 817 -16.03 1.04 23.81
C LEU A 817 -15.67 0.46 25.21
N ASN A 818 -16.61 0.47 26.18
CA ASN A 818 -16.41 0.07 27.58
C ASN A 818 -15.31 0.85 28.34
N LEU A 819 -15.05 2.10 27.95
CA LEU A 819 -14.02 2.97 28.53
C LEU A 819 -14.55 3.91 29.65
N LEU A 820 -15.88 3.91 29.89
CA LEU A 820 -16.51 4.61 31.02
C LEU A 820 -17.51 3.67 31.72
N THR A 821 -17.53 3.68 33.06
CA THR A 821 -18.55 2.96 33.85
C THR A 821 -19.84 3.79 34.00
N VAL A 822 -20.96 3.10 34.22
CA VAL A 822 -22.29 3.72 34.45
C VAL A 822 -22.23 4.64 35.66
N GLY A 823 -22.11 5.96 35.43
CA GLY A 823 -22.07 6.98 36.48
C GLY A 823 -21.27 8.25 36.16
N GLN A 824 -20.39 8.25 35.14
CA GLN A 824 -19.47 9.37 34.87
C GLN A 824 -19.94 10.39 33.81
N ARG A 825 -21.23 10.45 33.49
CA ARG A 825 -21.84 11.18 32.36
C ARG A 825 -21.63 12.70 32.27
N ASN A 826 -20.97 13.36 33.23
CA ASN A 826 -21.01 14.82 33.38
C ASN A 826 -19.66 15.50 33.69
N ASN A 827 -18.50 14.87 33.43
CA ASN A 827 -17.21 15.47 33.79
C ASN A 827 -16.36 15.88 32.57
N SER A 828 -16.64 17.08 32.05
CA SER A 828 -16.04 17.63 30.81
C SER A 828 -14.50 17.68 30.77
N GLU A 829 -13.83 17.80 31.93
CA GLU A 829 -12.36 17.76 32.02
C GLU A 829 -11.79 16.37 31.72
N LYS A 830 -12.47 15.29 32.13
CA LYS A 830 -12.00 13.91 31.85
C LYS A 830 -12.14 13.55 30.38
N THR A 831 -13.22 13.96 29.73
CA THR A 831 -13.46 13.70 28.30
C THR A 831 -12.43 14.42 27.41
N ALA A 832 -12.02 15.66 27.77
CA ALA A 832 -10.95 16.38 27.09
C ALA A 832 -9.58 15.69 27.25
N THR A 833 -9.27 15.24 28.47
CA THR A 833 -8.03 14.51 28.80
C THR A 833 -7.91 13.18 28.03
N LEU A 834 -9.03 12.46 27.86
CA LEU A 834 -9.10 11.23 27.06
C LEU A 834 -8.87 11.49 25.57
N LEU A 835 -9.52 12.52 24.99
CA LEU A 835 -9.33 12.91 23.58
C LEU A 835 -7.90 13.33 23.27
N GLU A 836 -7.28 14.07 24.18
CA GLU A 836 -5.87 14.46 24.06
C GLU A 836 -4.96 13.23 24.07
N PHE A 837 -5.22 12.25 24.95
CA PHE A 837 -4.47 10.98 24.97
C PHE A 837 -4.65 10.17 23.67
N PHE A 838 -5.87 10.07 23.14
CA PHE A 838 -6.14 9.36 21.88
C PHE A 838 -5.46 10.03 20.67
N SER A 839 -5.44 11.37 20.63
CA SER A 839 -4.73 12.11 19.57
C SER A 839 -3.21 11.84 19.56
N ARG A 840 -2.62 11.60 20.75
CA ARG A 840 -1.20 11.22 20.91
C ARG A 840 -0.91 9.77 20.47
N PHE A 841 -1.92 8.89 20.44
CA PHE A 841 -1.76 7.46 20.13
C PHE A 841 -1.98 7.12 18.65
N TYR A 842 -2.89 7.82 17.97
CA TYR A 842 -3.42 7.36 16.69
C TYR A 842 -3.12 8.22 15.46
N HIS A 843 -2.52 9.41 15.58
CA HIS A 843 -2.22 10.26 14.42
C HIS A 843 -3.38 10.26 13.39
N ILE A 844 -4.55 10.77 13.77
CA ILE A 844 -5.65 10.91 12.81
C ILE A 844 -5.30 12.08 11.88
N HIS A 845 -4.56 11.78 10.82
CA HIS A 845 -4.51 12.58 9.60
C HIS A 845 -4.58 11.63 8.39
N HIS A 846 -5.71 11.76 7.68
CA HIS A 846 -6.12 11.19 6.40
C HIS A 846 -5.04 10.51 5.52
N VAL A 847 -5.35 9.28 5.09
CA VAL A 847 -4.87 8.64 3.85
C VAL A 847 -6.11 8.47 2.93
N GLY A 848 -6.03 8.86 1.65
CA GLY A 848 -7.12 9.19 0.69
C GLY A 848 -8.18 8.09 0.43
N PHE A 849 -9.39 8.38 -0.08
CA PHE A 849 -9.78 9.11 -1.30
C PHE A 849 -11.20 9.71 -1.20
N SER A 850 -11.39 10.97 -1.61
CA SER A 850 -12.40 11.45 -2.58
C SER A 850 -12.58 12.98 -2.44
N ARG A 851 -12.67 13.65 -3.60
CA ARG A 851 -12.94 15.08 -3.73
C ARG A 851 -14.35 15.37 -3.18
N GLN A 852 -14.43 16.25 -2.17
CA GLN A 852 -15.52 17.19 -1.84
C GLN A 852 -15.75 17.24 -0.32
N SER A 853 -15.17 18.26 0.35
CA SER A 853 -15.74 18.96 1.53
C SER A 853 -14.64 19.79 2.23
N GLU A 854 -14.33 20.96 1.68
CA GLU A 854 -13.75 22.05 2.47
C GLU A 854 -14.90 22.69 3.25
N ASP A 855 -14.88 22.57 4.58
CA ASP A 855 -15.27 23.62 5.51
C ASP A 855 -15.24 23.13 6.97
N ILE A 856 -14.56 23.90 7.83
CA ILE A 856 -14.53 23.86 9.32
C ILE A 856 -13.39 23.02 9.94
N ILE A 857 -12.25 23.67 10.27
CA ILE A 857 -11.64 23.79 11.62
C ILE A 857 -10.39 24.69 11.49
N SER A 858 -10.51 25.90 12.02
CA SER A 858 -9.42 26.84 12.30
C SER A 858 -8.60 26.39 13.51
N ASN A 859 -7.28 26.60 13.45
CA ASN A 859 -6.28 26.50 14.53
C ASN A 859 -5.64 25.12 14.79
N SER A 860 -4.86 24.63 13.82
CA SER A 860 -3.46 24.22 14.07
C SER A 860 -2.73 24.10 12.73
N GLN A 861 -1.45 24.48 12.73
CA GLN A 861 -0.65 24.76 11.55
C GLN A 861 -0.32 23.50 10.71
N LEU A 862 -0.35 23.70 9.38
CA LEU A 862 0.26 22.90 8.30
C LEU A 862 -0.41 21.58 7.90
N SER A 863 -1.34 21.65 6.94
CA SER A 863 -1.49 20.62 5.90
C SER A 863 -1.37 21.26 4.50
N LEU A 864 -0.26 20.96 3.82
CA LEU A 864 -0.04 21.25 2.41
C LEU A 864 0.05 19.89 1.72
N GLY A 865 -0.83 19.67 0.75
CA GLY A 865 -0.71 18.57 -0.21
C GLY A 865 0.65 18.61 -0.91
N GLU A 866 1.11 17.44 -1.30
CA GLU A 866 2.40 17.17 -1.96
C GLU A 866 2.75 18.25 -2.99
N ASP A 867 3.77 19.06 -2.66
CA ASP A 867 4.83 19.52 -3.56
C ASP A 867 5.71 20.56 -2.86
N ILE A 868 6.91 20.11 -2.42
CA ILE A 868 8.01 20.83 -1.77
C ILE A 868 7.76 21.24 -0.31
N LEU A 869 8.13 20.36 0.63
CA LEU A 869 8.24 20.66 2.06
C LEU A 869 9.54 21.45 2.34
N TYR A 870 9.59 22.26 3.39
CA TYR A 870 10.83 22.92 3.84
C TYR A 870 11.15 22.51 5.27
N TYR A 871 12.41 22.16 5.56
CA TYR A 871 12.85 21.82 6.91
C TYR A 871 13.93 22.78 7.41
N LYS A 872 13.95 23.03 8.72
CA LYS A 872 14.93 23.87 9.40
C LYS A 872 16.12 23.01 9.82
N ASN A 873 17.30 23.28 9.28
CA ASN A 873 18.51 22.55 9.64
C ASN A 873 19.11 23.02 10.98
N GLU A 874 20.10 22.29 11.50
CA GLU A 874 20.77 22.56 12.78
C GLU A 874 21.41 23.97 12.87
N LYS A 875 21.70 24.61 11.72
CA LYS A 875 22.21 25.99 11.64
C LYS A 875 21.11 27.04 11.47
N GLN A 876 19.85 26.69 11.77
CA GLN A 876 18.67 27.57 11.69
C GLN A 876 18.39 28.08 10.27
N ARG A 877 18.73 27.31 9.22
CA ARG A 877 18.41 27.62 7.81
C ARG A 877 17.30 26.70 7.30
N TRP A 878 16.34 27.28 6.59
CA TRP A 878 15.23 26.54 5.96
C TRP A 878 15.65 26.04 4.57
N LEU A 879 15.44 24.76 4.28
CA LEU A 879 15.84 24.08 3.05
C LEU A 879 14.64 23.35 2.42
N PRO A 880 14.41 23.42 1.08
CA PRO A 880 13.39 22.63 0.41
C PRO A 880 13.75 21.13 0.44
N THR A 881 12.74 20.26 0.49
CA THR A 881 12.89 18.80 0.43
C THR A 881 13.11 18.27 -0.98
N GLN A 882 12.79 19.07 -2.00
CA GLN A 882 13.19 18.84 -3.40
C GLN A 882 13.56 20.16 -4.10
N GLY A 883 14.74 20.20 -4.72
CA GLY A 883 15.34 21.37 -5.37
C GLY A 883 16.74 21.71 -4.83
N LYS A 884 17.72 22.01 -5.71
CA LYS A 884 19.07 22.42 -5.28
C LYS A 884 19.07 23.90 -4.90
N LEU A 885 19.34 24.22 -3.64
CA LEU A 885 19.67 25.59 -3.21
C LEU A 885 21.03 26.01 -3.78
N LYS A 886 21.06 27.10 -4.53
CA LYS A 886 22.32 27.70 -4.99
C LYS A 886 23.04 28.43 -3.87
N ASN A 887 24.38 28.47 -3.95
CA ASN A 887 25.23 29.19 -3.01
C ASN A 887 24.88 30.70 -2.99
N ARG A 888 25.16 31.39 -1.86
CA ARG A 888 24.85 32.81 -1.61
C ARG A 888 25.34 33.82 -2.68
N ASN A 889 26.15 33.38 -3.65
CA ASN A 889 26.81 34.22 -4.66
C ASN A 889 26.33 33.94 -6.10
N GLU A 890 25.34 33.06 -6.32
CA GLU A 890 24.80 32.81 -7.67
C GLU A 890 23.47 33.56 -7.87
N HIS A 891 23.41 34.31 -8.97
CA HIS A 891 22.30 35.22 -9.30
C HIS A 891 21.26 34.55 -10.19
N VAL A 892 20.02 35.05 -10.13
CA VAL A 892 18.92 34.60 -11.00
C VAL A 892 19.14 35.16 -12.41
N ASP A 893 19.19 34.27 -13.41
CA ASP A 893 19.23 34.67 -14.82
C ASP A 893 17.83 35.09 -15.30
N LEU A 894 17.70 36.35 -15.71
CA LEU A 894 16.43 36.93 -16.15
C LEU A 894 16.12 36.65 -17.64
N SER A 895 17.06 36.11 -18.43
CA SER A 895 16.90 35.96 -19.88
C SER A 895 15.87 34.90 -20.30
N ALA A 896 15.60 33.91 -19.44
CA ALA A 896 14.67 32.81 -19.68
C ALA A 896 13.27 33.03 -19.09
N ILE A 897 13.00 34.22 -18.55
CA ILE A 897 11.78 34.53 -17.81
C ILE A 897 10.84 35.35 -18.70
N SER A 898 9.64 34.85 -18.93
CA SER A 898 8.59 35.53 -19.71
C SER A 898 7.52 36.18 -18.82
N LYS A 899 7.35 35.68 -17.60
CA LYS A 899 6.30 36.12 -16.67
C LYS A 899 6.77 36.09 -15.21
N VAL A 900 6.34 37.07 -14.42
CA VAL A 900 6.59 37.14 -12.97
C VAL A 900 5.27 37.26 -12.23
N ILE A 901 5.04 36.37 -11.26
CA ILE A 901 3.88 36.44 -10.38
C ILE A 901 4.34 36.78 -8.95
N LEU A 902 3.90 37.92 -8.43
CA LEU A 902 4.15 38.37 -7.07
C LEU A 902 2.96 38.00 -6.17
N THR A 903 3.20 37.32 -5.04
CA THR A 903 2.17 36.85 -4.10
C THR A 903 1.60 37.97 -3.19
N SER A 904 1.55 39.21 -3.67
CA SER A 904 1.02 40.35 -2.92
C SER A 904 0.67 41.51 -3.85
N GLU A 905 -0.49 42.12 -3.60
CA GLU A 905 -0.99 43.30 -4.34
C GLU A 905 -0.60 44.63 -3.68
N LYS A 906 0.08 44.59 -2.53
CA LYS A 906 0.47 45.82 -1.81
C LYS A 906 1.46 46.66 -2.63
N GLN A 907 1.14 47.94 -2.80
CA GLN A 907 1.81 48.83 -3.76
C GLN A 907 3.32 48.97 -3.49
N GLU A 908 3.74 48.96 -2.23
CA GLU A 908 5.16 49.05 -1.84
C GLU A 908 5.98 47.84 -2.28
N LYS A 909 5.40 46.63 -2.29
CA LYS A 909 6.07 45.40 -2.75
C LYS A 909 6.08 45.32 -4.27
N VAL A 910 4.97 45.71 -4.91
CA VAL A 910 4.86 45.80 -6.37
C VAL A 910 5.90 46.78 -6.90
N ASN A 911 6.00 47.97 -6.31
CA ASN A 911 6.98 48.98 -6.68
C ASN A 911 8.42 48.49 -6.47
N ALA A 912 8.70 47.76 -5.38
CA ALA A 912 10.03 47.22 -5.11
C ALA A 912 10.48 46.19 -6.15
N VAL A 913 9.58 45.32 -6.60
CA VAL A 913 9.88 44.37 -7.69
C VAL A 913 10.03 45.09 -9.03
N ARG A 914 9.18 46.08 -9.33
CA ARG A 914 9.29 46.88 -10.56
C ARG A 914 10.60 47.67 -10.64
N GLU A 915 10.98 48.34 -9.57
CA GLU A 915 12.25 49.08 -9.49
C GLU A 915 13.45 48.14 -9.64
N THR A 916 13.34 46.89 -9.16
CA THR A 916 14.41 45.91 -9.26
C THR A 916 14.53 45.27 -10.64
N LEU A 917 13.41 45.01 -11.33
CA LEU A 917 13.43 44.45 -12.67
C LEU A 917 13.71 45.52 -13.75
N GLY A 918 13.42 46.79 -13.48
CA GLY A 918 13.80 47.92 -14.34
C GLY A 918 13.35 47.74 -15.79
N ASP A 919 14.27 47.99 -16.74
CA ASP A 919 14.01 47.90 -18.19
C ASP A 919 13.67 46.47 -18.67
N HIS A 920 13.94 45.43 -17.87
CA HIS A 920 13.59 44.04 -18.20
C HIS A 920 12.07 43.80 -18.23
N LEU A 921 11.26 44.67 -17.63
CA LEU A 921 9.80 44.59 -17.70
C LEU A 921 9.23 44.87 -19.10
N THR A 922 10.02 45.38 -20.03
CA THR A 922 9.58 45.58 -21.43
C THR A 922 9.23 44.27 -22.14
N HIS A 923 9.75 43.14 -21.65
CA HIS A 923 9.51 41.80 -22.20
C HIS A 923 8.99 40.78 -21.17
N ILE A 924 8.82 41.18 -19.91
CA ILE A 924 8.36 40.30 -18.81
C ILE A 924 7.00 40.78 -18.31
N GLU A 925 5.97 39.95 -18.45
CA GLU A 925 4.65 40.25 -17.90
C GLU A 925 4.67 40.12 -16.37
N MET A 926 4.27 41.17 -15.63
CA MET A 926 4.21 41.13 -14.16
C MET A 926 2.76 41.12 -13.66
N ILE A 927 2.40 40.08 -12.91
CA ILE A 927 1.09 39.92 -12.29
C ILE A 927 1.27 39.97 -10.77
N ALA A 928 0.53 40.84 -10.10
CA ALA A 928 0.41 40.85 -8.65
C ALA A 928 -0.88 40.15 -8.26
N SER A 929 -0.80 39.18 -7.36
CA SER A 929 -1.96 38.41 -6.87
C SER A 929 -1.75 38.11 -5.40
N ASP A 930 -2.73 38.40 -4.55
CA ASP A 930 -2.67 38.01 -3.13
C ASP A 930 -3.49 36.74 -2.91
N PRO A 931 -2.86 35.54 -2.83
CA PRO A 931 -3.59 34.34 -2.45
C PRO A 931 -4.06 34.54 -1.02
N HIS A 932 -5.38 34.67 -0.82
CA HIS A 932 -5.93 34.94 0.49
C HIS A 932 -5.68 33.75 1.42
N ILE A 933 -4.73 33.89 2.35
CA ILE A 933 -4.37 32.87 3.33
C ILE A 933 -4.71 33.43 4.71
N PRO A 934 -5.53 32.73 5.52
CA PRO A 934 -5.87 33.18 6.86
C PRO A 934 -4.61 33.17 7.73
N ALA A 935 -4.12 34.35 8.06
CA ALA A 935 -3.04 34.59 9.00
C ALA A 935 -3.35 35.86 9.79
N ASN A 936 -2.73 36.03 10.94
CA ASN A 936 -2.83 37.26 11.72
C ASN A 936 -2.42 38.46 10.86
N GLU A 937 -3.12 39.60 10.98
CA GLU A 937 -2.74 40.82 10.27
C GLU A 937 -1.27 41.22 10.54
N GLN A 938 -0.78 40.96 11.75
CA GLN A 938 0.61 41.16 12.15
C GLN A 938 1.28 39.84 12.55
N LEU A 939 2.18 39.34 11.70
CA LEU A 939 2.98 38.15 12.01
C LEU A 939 4.07 38.47 13.04
N VAL A 940 4.26 37.56 14.01
CA VAL A 940 5.19 37.71 15.13
C VAL A 940 6.11 36.50 15.22
N GLY A 941 7.39 36.73 14.97
CA GLY A 941 8.41 35.70 15.00
C GLY A 941 8.82 35.24 13.60
N MET A 942 10.09 34.87 13.48
CA MET A 942 10.70 34.56 12.18
C MET A 942 10.09 33.32 11.53
N ASP A 943 9.69 32.32 12.32
CA ASP A 943 9.15 31.06 11.79
C ASP A 943 7.73 31.28 11.20
N GLU A 944 6.92 32.15 11.79
CA GLU A 944 5.61 32.54 11.26
C GLU A 944 5.74 33.33 9.95
N ILE A 945 6.66 34.29 9.89
CA ILE A 945 6.93 35.10 8.68
C ILE A 945 7.40 34.22 7.51
N ILE A 946 8.26 33.25 7.77
CA ILE A 946 8.76 32.31 6.76
C ILE A 946 7.66 31.37 6.30
N SER A 947 6.91 30.78 7.23
CA SER A 947 5.81 29.87 6.94
C SER A 947 4.75 30.56 6.06
N ALA A 948 4.34 31.77 6.42
CA ALA A 948 3.38 32.56 5.65
C ALA A 948 3.89 32.88 4.23
N SER A 949 5.18 33.17 4.05
CA SER A 949 5.75 33.41 2.71
C SER A 949 5.74 32.17 1.83
N LEU A 950 6.06 31.00 2.40
CA LEU A 950 6.05 29.74 1.67
C LEU A 950 4.64 29.29 1.30
N GLN A 951 3.68 29.41 2.23
CA GLN A 951 2.28 29.11 1.97
C GLN A 951 1.72 29.95 0.81
N ARG A 952 2.09 31.23 0.74
CA ARG A 952 1.71 32.11 -0.37
C ARG A 952 2.27 31.67 -1.72
N LEU A 953 3.53 31.18 -1.78
CA LEU A 953 4.08 30.63 -3.02
C LEU A 953 3.35 29.36 -3.47
N VAL A 954 3.10 28.44 -2.54
CA VAL A 954 2.41 27.19 -2.86
C VAL A 954 0.97 27.43 -3.31
N ALA A 955 0.28 28.39 -2.70
CA ALA A 955 -1.08 28.74 -3.10
C ALA A 955 -1.19 29.21 -4.55
N ILE A 956 -0.24 30.01 -5.04
CA ILE A 956 -0.21 30.41 -6.47
C ILE A 956 0.13 29.23 -7.38
N ARG A 957 1.01 28.33 -6.95
CA ARG A 957 1.43 27.17 -7.75
C ARG A 957 0.33 26.11 -7.94
N LYS A 958 -0.69 26.07 -7.07
CA LYS A 958 -1.88 25.21 -7.26
C LYS A 958 -2.71 25.60 -8.50
N GLY A 959 -2.50 26.77 -9.08
CA GLY A 959 -3.02 27.13 -10.41
C GLY A 959 -2.10 26.61 -11.53
N ILE A 960 -2.61 26.53 -12.77
CA ILE A 960 -1.76 26.19 -13.93
C ILE A 960 -0.75 27.34 -14.12
N VAL A 961 0.52 27.12 -13.76
CA VAL A 961 1.61 28.08 -13.97
C VAL A 961 2.27 27.79 -15.31
N GLU A 962 2.24 28.75 -16.23
CA GLU A 962 2.83 28.63 -17.57
C GLU A 962 4.36 28.44 -17.52
N ALA A 963 4.92 27.72 -18.49
CA ALA A 963 6.36 27.57 -18.64
C ALA A 963 7.05 28.94 -18.83
N GLY A 964 8.18 29.16 -18.13
CA GLY A 964 8.88 30.46 -18.13
C GLY A 964 8.43 31.44 -17.04
N THR A 965 7.53 31.03 -16.14
CA THR A 965 7.04 31.87 -15.04
C THR A 965 7.93 31.80 -13.78
N MET A 966 8.32 32.95 -13.24
CA MET A 966 8.99 33.10 -11.95
C MET A 966 8.00 33.55 -10.87
N LEU A 967 8.06 32.91 -9.70
CA LEU A 967 7.20 33.24 -8.56
C LEU A 967 7.99 33.99 -7.49
N ILE A 968 7.46 35.10 -6.98
CA ILE A 968 8.07 35.90 -5.92
C ILE A 968 7.09 36.04 -4.75
N SER A 969 7.54 35.73 -3.54
CA SER A 969 6.81 36.04 -2.31
C SER A 969 7.61 36.95 -1.40
N ILE A 970 6.95 37.96 -0.87
CA ILE A 970 7.50 38.91 0.09
C ILE A 970 6.51 39.02 1.25
N VAL A 971 6.92 38.59 2.44
CA VAL A 971 6.12 38.67 3.66
C VAL A 971 6.90 39.40 4.74
N SER A 972 6.24 40.30 5.46
CA SER A 972 6.86 41.12 6.51
C SER A 972 6.18 40.85 7.84
N GLY A 973 6.95 40.90 8.92
CA GLY A 973 6.44 40.81 10.28
C GLY A 973 7.47 41.33 11.28
N ILE A 974 7.18 41.12 12.56
CA ILE A 974 8.03 41.59 13.66
C ILE A 974 8.81 40.44 14.30
N VAL A 975 10.04 40.70 14.71
CA VAL A 975 10.84 39.77 15.51
C VAL A 975 11.44 40.49 16.70
N GLU A 976 11.45 39.83 17.85
CA GLU A 976 12.08 40.34 19.07
C GLU A 976 13.48 39.76 19.23
N GLU A 977 14.47 40.62 19.45
CA GLU A 977 15.82 40.21 19.81
C GLU A 977 16.36 41.11 20.92
N SER A 978 16.81 40.48 22.01
CA SER A 978 17.42 41.19 23.15
C SER A 978 16.55 42.35 23.70
N GLY A 979 15.23 42.21 23.68
CA GLY A 979 14.26 43.20 24.18
C GLY A 979 13.94 44.34 23.21
N ILE A 980 14.46 44.29 21.98
CA ILE A 980 14.16 45.25 20.90
C ILE A 980 13.37 44.53 19.81
N TYR A 981 12.24 45.13 19.40
CA TYR A 981 11.44 44.63 18.28
C TYR A 981 11.95 45.19 16.95
N HIS A 982 11.98 44.36 15.92
CA HIS A 982 12.42 44.73 14.58
C HIS A 982 11.39 44.35 13.52
N ASP A 983 11.14 45.23 12.55
CA ASP A 983 10.49 44.88 11.28
C ASP A 983 11.49 44.14 10.38
N VAL A 984 11.04 43.00 9.86
CA VAL A 984 11.80 42.17 8.93
C VAL A 984 10.88 41.66 7.83
N ALA A 985 11.35 41.74 6.59
CA ALA A 985 10.75 41.08 5.45
C ALA A 985 11.55 39.84 5.06
N VAL A 986 10.83 38.80 4.65
CA VAL A 986 11.36 37.58 4.06
C VAL A 986 10.93 37.55 2.60
N THR A 987 11.90 37.29 1.72
CA THR A 987 11.69 37.14 0.29
C THR A 987 12.08 35.74 -0.15
N PHE A 988 11.17 35.06 -0.83
CA PHE A 988 11.42 33.82 -1.57
C PHE A 988 11.17 34.03 -3.06
N ILE A 989 12.03 33.44 -3.88
CA ILE A 989 11.88 33.42 -5.34
C ILE A 989 12.02 31.98 -5.83
N GLN A 990 11.09 31.54 -6.66
CA GLN A 990 11.18 30.29 -7.42
C GLN A 990 11.33 30.61 -8.91
N THR A 991 12.41 30.15 -9.52
CA THR A 991 12.66 30.31 -10.96
C THR A 991 11.91 29.25 -11.78
N PRO A 992 11.72 29.45 -13.10
CA PRO A 992 10.96 28.52 -13.94
C PRO A 992 11.52 27.09 -13.98
N ASP A 993 12.83 26.93 -13.81
CA ASP A 993 13.52 25.64 -13.73
C ASP A 993 13.43 24.98 -12.34
N GLY A 994 12.66 25.57 -11.42
CA GLY A 994 12.37 25.02 -10.10
C GLY A 994 13.43 25.33 -9.03
N GLN A 995 14.38 26.23 -9.29
CA GLN A 995 15.36 26.64 -8.28
C GLN A 995 14.78 27.67 -7.30
N PHE A 996 15.25 27.64 -6.06
CA PHE A 996 14.78 28.53 -4.99
C PHE A 996 15.87 29.45 -4.47
N HIS A 997 15.51 30.72 -4.33
CA HIS A 997 16.32 31.76 -3.71
C HIS A 997 15.58 32.35 -2.50
N TYR A 998 16.34 32.68 -1.46
CA TYR A 998 15.80 33.18 -0.19
C TYR A 998 16.68 34.29 0.39
N ARG A 999 16.07 35.37 0.87
CA ARG A 999 16.78 36.43 1.59
C ARG A 999 15.87 37.12 2.62
N LYS A 1000 16.49 37.58 3.72
CA LYS A 1000 15.87 38.45 4.72
C LYS A 1000 16.27 39.90 4.44
N SER A 1001 15.35 40.85 4.65
CA SER A 1001 15.68 42.27 4.67
C SER A 1001 16.59 42.59 5.85
N ARG A 1002 17.17 43.80 5.83
CA ARG A 1002 17.78 44.35 7.04
C ARG A 1002 16.72 44.49 8.13
N ARG A 1003 17.11 44.23 9.38
CA ARG A 1003 16.29 44.45 10.57
C ARG A 1003 16.16 45.94 10.84
N THR A 1004 14.94 46.43 10.99
CA THR A 1004 14.70 47.84 11.28
C THR A 1004 13.98 47.97 12.62
N PRO A 1005 14.56 48.67 13.62
CA PRO A 1005 13.99 48.72 14.97
C PRO A 1005 12.61 49.39 15.00
N LEU A 1006 11.74 48.90 15.87
CA LEU A 1006 10.38 49.40 16.11
C LEU A 1006 10.25 49.87 17.57
N PRO A 1007 9.45 50.92 17.84
CA PRO A 1007 9.17 51.36 19.22
C PRO A 1007 8.43 50.27 20.00
N SER A 1008 9.02 49.76 21.07
CA SER A 1008 8.46 48.65 21.86
C SER A 1008 7.07 48.97 22.43
N GLU A 1009 6.76 50.24 22.68
CA GLU A 1009 5.45 50.66 23.19
C GLU A 1009 4.33 50.50 22.14
N ALA A 1010 4.63 50.79 20.88
CA ALA A 1010 3.69 50.59 19.78
C ALA A 1010 3.44 49.09 19.52
N VAL A 1011 4.47 48.26 19.64
CA VAL A 1011 4.36 46.80 19.50
C VAL A 1011 3.51 46.20 20.62
N LYS A 1012 3.75 46.61 21.87
CA LYS A 1012 2.95 46.17 23.03
C LYS A 1012 1.49 46.59 22.90
N ARG A 1013 1.22 47.82 22.44
CA ARG A 1013 -0.13 48.30 22.20
C ARG A 1013 -0.83 47.53 21.09
N ALA A 1014 -0.15 47.27 19.97
CA ALA A 1014 -0.68 46.41 18.90
C ALA A 1014 -1.01 45.01 19.43
N GLY A 1015 -0.09 44.40 20.20
CA GLY A 1015 -0.31 43.09 20.80
C GLY A 1015 -1.49 43.08 21.79
N SER A 1016 -1.65 44.11 22.61
CA SER A 1016 -2.77 44.22 23.56
C SER A 1016 -4.13 44.37 22.88
N ARG A 1017 -4.17 44.85 21.63
CA ARG A 1017 -5.38 44.99 20.82
C ARG A 1017 -5.63 43.78 19.90
N GLY A 1018 -4.73 42.79 19.95
CA GLY A 1018 -4.78 41.60 19.11
C GLY A 1018 -4.05 41.82 17.78
N PHE A 1019 -2.98 41.05 17.56
CA PHE A 1019 -2.23 41.03 16.30
C PHE A 1019 -3.02 40.44 15.12
N ASP A 1020 -4.15 39.79 15.41
CA ASP A 1020 -5.08 39.25 14.43
C ASP A 1020 -5.83 40.38 13.69
N VAL A 1021 -5.92 41.58 14.30
CA VAL A 1021 -6.74 42.71 13.83
C VAL A 1021 -5.93 44.02 13.70
N PHE A 1022 -4.84 44.18 14.45
CA PHE A 1022 -4.05 45.42 14.45
C PHE A 1022 -2.58 45.17 14.16
N THR A 1023 -2.01 45.99 13.27
CA THR A 1023 -0.59 46.00 12.97
C THR A 1023 0.14 47.07 13.78
N VAL A 1024 1.46 46.90 13.95
CA VAL A 1024 2.28 47.95 14.58
C VAL A 1024 2.20 49.24 13.74
N GLY A 1025 2.13 49.11 12.42
CA GLY A 1025 1.93 50.24 11.51
C GLY A 1025 0.60 50.97 11.73
N SER A 1026 -0.51 50.25 11.97
CA SER A 1026 -1.80 50.91 12.24
C SER A 1026 -1.79 51.65 13.57
N ILE A 1027 -1.18 51.09 14.62
CA ILE A 1027 -1.04 51.80 15.92
C ILE A 1027 -0.17 53.06 15.77
N LEU A 1028 0.93 52.98 15.03
CA LEU A 1028 1.79 54.13 14.75
C LEU A 1028 1.11 55.21 13.90
N SER A 1029 0.10 54.84 13.11
CA SER A 1029 -0.70 55.80 12.33
C SER A 1029 -1.79 56.49 13.16
N GLU A 1030 -2.27 55.84 14.23
CA GLU A 1030 -3.25 56.39 15.17
C GLU A 1030 -2.60 57.39 16.15
N ASP A 1031 -1.37 57.12 16.58
CA ASP A 1031 -0.57 58.03 17.40
C ASP A 1031 -0.15 59.22 16.52
N GLN A 1032 -0.65 60.42 16.82
CA GLN A 1032 -0.51 61.66 16.01
C GLN A 1032 0.93 62.22 15.87
N VAL A 1033 1.96 61.38 15.83
CA VAL A 1033 3.37 61.74 15.57
C VAL A 1033 3.69 61.73 14.05
N SER A 1034 2.76 61.34 13.19
CA SER A 1034 2.97 61.16 11.73
C SER A 1034 2.21 62.14 10.84
N LYS A 1035 1.71 63.28 11.36
CA LYS A 1035 1.02 64.31 10.55
C LYS A 1035 1.91 65.39 9.91
N GLU A 1036 3.23 65.43 10.19
CA GLU A 1036 4.17 66.32 9.49
C GLU A 1036 4.98 65.64 8.36
N ILE A 1037 4.77 64.35 8.12
CA ILE A 1037 5.39 63.60 7.00
C ILE A 1037 4.29 62.82 6.26
N ALA A 1038 3.26 63.53 5.81
CA ALA A 1038 2.12 62.93 5.12
C ALA A 1038 2.26 63.08 3.60
N THR A 1039 2.77 62.03 2.95
CA THR A 1039 2.26 61.59 1.63
C THR A 1039 2.18 60.06 1.48
N ASP A 1040 2.69 59.26 2.42
CA ASP A 1040 2.45 57.81 2.47
C ASP A 1040 2.71 57.27 3.90
N PRO A 1041 1.67 56.85 4.65
CA PRO A 1041 1.80 56.37 6.03
C PRO A 1041 2.67 55.11 6.20
N GLN A 1042 3.05 54.42 5.11
CA GLN A 1042 3.94 53.25 5.16
C GLN A 1042 5.38 53.54 4.69
N SER A 1043 5.69 54.78 4.34
CA SER A 1043 6.93 55.12 3.63
C SER A 1043 8.17 55.36 4.51
N TYR A 1044 8.08 55.38 5.85
CA TYR A 1044 9.26 55.56 6.71
C TYR A 1044 9.30 54.54 7.85
N ILE A 1045 10.23 53.58 7.76
CA ILE A 1045 10.56 52.70 8.88
C ILE A 1045 11.60 53.46 9.74
N TYR A 1046 11.13 54.15 10.78
CA TYR A 1046 11.83 55.20 11.52
C TYR A 1046 13.23 54.81 12.07
N LEU A 1047 14.10 55.84 12.17
CA LEU A 1047 15.55 55.92 12.49
C LEU A 1047 16.54 55.90 11.32
N ASN A 1048 16.19 55.41 10.12
CA ASN A 1048 17.01 55.57 8.92
C ASN A 1048 16.12 56.08 7.77
N LYS A 1049 16.57 57.09 7.02
CA LYS A 1049 15.84 57.76 5.92
C LYS A 1049 15.61 56.84 4.68
N ILE A 1050 15.06 55.64 4.87
CA ILE A 1050 14.88 54.62 3.82
C ILE A 1050 13.42 54.18 3.82
N THR A 1051 12.80 54.14 2.64
CA THR A 1051 11.42 53.68 2.48
C THR A 1051 11.31 52.16 2.47
N ARG A 1052 10.12 51.63 2.78
CA ARG A 1052 9.88 50.18 2.73
C ARG A 1052 10.09 49.61 1.33
N THR A 1053 9.70 50.35 0.30
CA THR A 1053 10.00 50.04 -1.11
C THR A 1053 11.51 49.95 -1.36
N GLN A 1054 12.29 50.93 -0.88
CA GLN A 1054 13.76 50.93 -1.02
C GLN A 1054 14.41 49.74 -0.30
N LEU A 1055 13.98 49.45 0.93
CA LEU A 1055 14.49 48.31 1.71
C LEU A 1055 14.24 46.97 1.01
N LEU A 1056 13.05 46.79 0.43
CA LEU A 1056 12.68 45.60 -0.31
C LEU A 1056 13.43 45.52 -1.66
N SER A 1057 13.56 46.64 -2.38
CA SER A 1057 14.32 46.70 -3.63
C SER A 1057 15.80 46.35 -3.40
N GLU A 1058 16.46 46.89 -2.37
CA GLU A 1058 17.83 46.51 -2.01
C GLU A 1058 17.96 45.00 -1.70
N THR A 1059 16.92 44.40 -1.12
CA THR A 1059 16.92 42.97 -0.79
C THR A 1059 16.80 42.12 -2.06
N LEU A 1060 15.91 42.50 -2.99
CA LEU A 1060 15.71 41.84 -4.27
C LEU A 1060 16.92 42.02 -5.20
N LYS A 1061 17.48 43.22 -5.30
CA LYS A 1061 18.70 43.54 -6.09
C LYS A 1061 19.87 42.60 -5.75
N LYS A 1062 20.02 42.26 -4.46
CA LYS A 1062 21.03 41.29 -3.99
C LYS A 1062 20.72 39.83 -4.37
N ILE A 1063 19.48 39.47 -4.65
CA ILE A 1063 19.11 38.15 -5.17
C ILE A 1063 19.38 38.08 -6.68
N PHE A 1064 19.02 39.13 -7.42
CA PHE A 1064 19.20 39.23 -8.87
C PHE A 1064 20.62 39.62 -9.32
N GLY A 1065 21.51 40.01 -8.40
CA GLY A 1065 22.92 40.32 -8.71
C GLY A 1065 23.19 41.73 -9.22
N GLN A 1066 22.22 42.63 -9.09
CA GLN A 1066 22.35 44.04 -9.42
C GLN A 1066 22.71 44.83 -8.15
N ALA A 1067 23.93 44.63 -7.63
CA ALA A 1067 24.39 45.32 -6.41
C ALA A 1067 24.93 46.72 -6.69
#